data_AF-C1F9Z1-F1
#
_entry.id   AF-C1F9Z1-F1
#
_cell.length_a   1.000
_cell.length_b   1.000
_cell.length_c   1.000
_cell.angle_alpha   90.00
_cell.angle_beta   90.00
_cell.angle_gamma   90.00
#
_symmetry.space_group_name_H-M   'P 1'
#
loop_
_entity.id
_entity.type
_entity.pdbx_description
1 polymer ?
#
loop_
_entity_poly.entity_id
_entity_poly.type
_entity_poly.pdbx_seq_one_letter_code
_entity_poly.pdbx_strand_id
1 'polypeptide(L)'
;MAAGYTSVSAAKITDATGTPLASGSITFTPCDNNGNAISFVVNGSGQAISEPVTAQVVNGAFNIALADTSLTSPKNVCYKVSLRDNLTSQSALGPGYLIQPSGANWSFDNFVPNLAALVTVQLGPQGQGFNFRGAWAPDVTYAPYDCFTQGGNSYVVTTAYTSGSAFGATDTANAVLFAASGALSGQVTTPLTASAGATITGGLTVDTMSTGTATEQDLPANYEGALYVIRDAAGFIGFAVQNGPNGALVKIGGDLTVTGLLNILGSLVADGYAMVTSSEVELGVNPPNALYAISDPKGNVAFAVRADGRVLGTLALDPAVKGAFDGDETMFYTGTDANGLYQVFSANIRTAAIAKLTSTGNNIFVSLSEDGQTVTFASDRAGSVATLYRMDRNGVTKLTAASPFANAYEVSHVIGVGQSLMLGALAVPPLSTSQPYDSIMFNSGLRCGVDSGNASSYPAVQSANIASFTPMVEATDAFEGTYGETVMSGCFNHFVRRHAALGKTTLLGSIHAWGGHAYSAVGPGTQPYLNALASITAAKAITVAASETYGVRAIFCIHGEQDELGSGNPNYEADLVTWQSDLQSAIQAITGQTETIPMILSQISSYGIYAGHATPIIPPQQLAACDQNPGKLLCVGPKYHLPYEAGQGVHLSAIGYRWHGEEFAKVLAYVMQGKSWRPLEPRSAYMRGNSIIADFYVPVAPLQIDTVNVTEPDNFPGSKYGFEFTDGSATPPTITAINIVGPETLEIVLSGPSTGGSPKLAYAWTTPTSGTAAYAGPTSGPRGNLCDSDATPSIYGNDLRNRCVHFQIPVL
;
A
#
# COMPACT_ATOMS: atom_id res chain seq x y z
N MET A 1 44.44 10.10 12.93
CA MET A 1 43.00 9.95 12.67
C MET A 1 42.26 9.82 13.98
N ALA A 2 41.01 10.29 14.06
CA ALA A 2 40.15 10.04 15.21
C ALA A 2 39.90 8.52 15.37
N ALA A 3 39.66 8.05 16.59
CA ALA A 3 39.34 6.65 16.85
C ALA A 3 38.07 6.23 16.08
N GLY A 4 38.11 5.08 15.39
CA GLY A 4 36.99 4.56 14.59
C GLY A 4 36.98 4.96 13.11
N TYR A 5 38.04 5.60 12.59
CA TYR A 5 38.15 6.01 11.19
C TYR A 5 39.30 5.29 10.47
N THR A 6 39.11 5.05 9.17
CA THR A 6 40.04 4.42 8.23
C THR A 6 40.45 5.42 7.15
N SER A 7 41.73 5.42 6.76
CA SER A 7 42.22 6.23 5.64
C SER A 7 41.97 5.48 4.35
N VAL A 8 41.11 6.03 3.51
CA VAL A 8 40.73 5.48 2.20
C VAL A 8 41.46 6.27 1.12
N SER A 9 42.24 5.57 0.30
CA SER A 9 43.05 6.20 -0.76
C SER A 9 43.06 5.41 -2.06
N ALA A 10 43.33 6.11 -3.16
CA ALA A 10 43.64 5.52 -4.46
C ALA A 10 44.78 6.28 -5.12
N ALA A 11 45.49 5.65 -6.04
CA ALA A 11 46.52 6.26 -6.88
C ALA A 11 46.35 5.95 -8.38
N LYS A 12 45.39 5.10 -8.77
CA LYS A 12 45.25 4.59 -10.14
C LYS A 12 43.86 4.82 -10.76
N ILE A 13 43.15 5.86 -10.32
CA ILE A 13 41.85 6.20 -10.91
C ILE A 13 42.05 6.73 -12.34
N THR A 14 41.40 6.10 -13.32
CA THR A 14 41.52 6.44 -14.74
C THR A 14 40.18 6.91 -15.31
N ASP A 15 40.23 7.64 -16.42
CA ASP A 15 39.06 7.92 -17.26
C ASP A 15 38.66 6.71 -18.11
N ALA A 16 37.62 6.87 -18.96
CA ALA A 16 37.10 5.83 -19.84
C ALA A 16 38.11 5.37 -20.93
N THR A 17 39.21 6.10 -21.13
CA THR A 17 40.28 5.75 -22.08
C THR A 17 41.44 5.01 -21.42
N GLY A 18 41.42 4.85 -20.09
CA GLY A 18 42.49 4.24 -19.30
C GLY A 18 43.63 5.21 -18.93
N THR A 19 43.44 6.52 -19.12
CA THR A 19 44.40 7.56 -18.72
C THR A 19 44.11 8.02 -17.29
N PRO A 20 45.12 8.34 -16.44
CA PRO A 20 44.86 8.86 -15.10
C PRO A 20 43.92 10.07 -15.11
N LEU A 21 42.88 10.04 -14.29
CA LEU A 21 41.86 11.08 -14.27
C LEU A 21 42.48 12.40 -13.77
N ALA A 22 42.58 13.40 -14.65
CA ALA A 22 43.26 14.65 -14.36
C ALA A 22 42.61 15.44 -13.21
N SER A 23 41.26 15.49 -13.20
CA SER A 23 40.46 16.17 -12.18
C SER A 23 39.08 15.52 -12.04
N GLY A 24 38.72 15.04 -10.86
CA GLY A 24 37.41 14.45 -10.58
C GLY A 24 36.95 14.64 -9.14
N SER A 25 35.68 14.32 -8.88
CA SER A 25 35.10 14.29 -7.54
C SER A 25 34.59 12.89 -7.23
N ILE A 26 35.11 12.27 -6.17
CA ILE A 26 34.64 10.97 -5.67
C ILE A 26 33.85 11.17 -4.39
N THR A 27 32.65 10.61 -4.34
CA THR A 27 31.68 10.79 -3.26
C THR A 27 31.32 9.43 -2.66
N PHE A 28 31.32 9.36 -1.32
CA PHE A 28 31.02 8.18 -0.53
C PHE A 28 29.77 8.45 0.31
N THR A 29 28.67 7.78 -0.01
CA THR A 29 27.39 7.93 0.70
C THR A 29 27.16 6.75 1.63
N PRO A 30 27.03 6.93 2.95
CA PRO A 30 26.71 5.85 3.86
C PRO A 30 25.39 5.15 3.48
N CYS A 31 25.40 3.82 3.42
CA CYS A 31 24.23 3.05 3.06
C CYS A 31 24.20 1.64 3.70
N ASP A 32 23.03 1.01 3.68
CA ASP A 32 22.89 -0.42 3.97
C ASP A 32 23.47 -1.29 2.83
N ASN A 33 23.38 -2.62 2.97
CA ASN A 33 23.81 -3.58 1.94
C ASN A 33 23.01 -3.49 0.63
N ASN A 34 21.86 -2.81 0.63
CA ASN A 34 21.01 -2.62 -0.55
C ASN A 34 21.25 -1.26 -1.21
N GLY A 35 22.15 -0.43 -0.67
CA GLY A 35 22.47 0.89 -1.20
C GLY A 35 21.51 2.01 -0.75
N ASN A 36 20.64 1.75 0.23
CA ASN A 36 19.78 2.77 0.83
C ASN A 36 20.55 3.58 1.86
N ALA A 37 20.40 4.90 1.87
CA ALA A 37 21.12 5.76 2.80
C ALA A 37 20.74 5.44 4.26
N ILE A 38 21.74 5.32 5.15
CA ILE A 38 21.53 5.07 6.58
C ILE A 38 22.41 5.96 7.44
N SER A 39 21.95 6.25 8.66
CA SER A 39 22.77 6.86 9.70
C SER A 39 23.39 5.77 10.59
N PHE A 40 24.55 6.04 11.17
CA PHE A 40 25.25 5.08 12.03
C PHE A 40 26.12 5.77 13.08
N VAL A 41 26.51 5.03 14.11
CA VAL A 41 27.43 5.50 15.16
C VAL A 41 28.82 4.95 14.88
N VAL A 42 29.86 5.80 15.00
CA VAL A 42 31.27 5.45 14.89
C VAL A 42 31.81 5.15 16.30
N ASN A 43 32.29 3.92 16.52
CA ASN A 43 33.03 3.51 17.70
C ASN A 43 32.35 3.86 19.04
N GLY A 44 31.02 3.79 19.09
CA GLY A 44 30.22 3.97 20.31
C GLY A 44 30.11 5.40 20.86
N SER A 45 30.60 6.43 20.17
CA SER A 45 30.52 7.82 20.69
C SER A 45 30.36 8.91 19.63
N GLY A 46 30.63 8.65 18.34
CA GLY A 46 30.41 9.62 17.25
C GLY A 46 29.16 9.30 16.44
N GLN A 47 28.31 10.28 16.12
CA GLN A 47 27.20 10.09 15.17
C GLN A 47 27.68 10.47 13.77
N ALA A 48 27.54 9.55 12.80
CA ALA A 48 27.67 9.85 11.38
C ALA A 48 26.25 9.92 10.78
N ILE A 49 25.87 11.11 10.34
CA ILE A 49 24.65 11.35 9.56
C ILE A 49 24.84 10.78 8.14
N SER A 50 23.74 10.47 7.45
CA SER A 50 23.72 9.90 6.09
C SER A 50 24.25 10.85 5.00
N GLU A 51 25.06 11.85 5.36
CA GLU A 51 25.61 12.81 4.42
C GLU A 51 26.77 12.19 3.63
N PRO A 52 26.79 12.38 2.30
CA PRO A 52 27.91 11.96 1.49
C PRO A 52 29.19 12.74 1.83
N VAL A 53 30.32 12.04 1.85
CA VAL A 53 31.65 12.66 1.99
C VAL A 53 32.36 12.63 0.65
N THR A 54 32.90 13.76 0.21
CA THR A 54 33.52 13.91 -1.12
C THR A 54 35.00 14.25 -1.01
N ALA A 55 35.83 13.63 -1.86
CA ALA A 55 37.23 13.99 -2.07
C ALA A 55 37.48 14.37 -3.52
N GLN A 56 38.48 15.23 -3.74
CA GLN A 56 38.96 15.55 -5.08
C GLN A 56 39.97 14.50 -5.53
N VAL A 57 39.81 14.05 -6.77
CA VAL A 57 40.76 13.20 -7.48
C VAL A 57 41.64 14.10 -8.34
N VAL A 58 42.95 14.05 -8.11
CA VAL A 58 43.93 14.81 -8.87
C VAL A 58 44.97 13.86 -9.44
N ASN A 59 45.10 13.84 -10.77
CA ASN A 59 45.99 12.95 -11.50
C ASN A 59 45.88 11.47 -11.06
N GLY A 60 44.63 10.99 -10.95
CA GLY A 60 44.30 9.62 -10.57
C GLY A 60 44.40 9.29 -9.08
N ALA A 61 44.76 10.23 -8.21
CA ALA A 61 44.95 10.00 -6.78
C ALA A 61 43.95 10.76 -5.89
N PHE A 62 43.56 10.14 -4.76
CA PHE A 62 42.81 10.79 -3.67
C PHE A 62 43.14 10.17 -2.30
N ASN A 63 42.85 10.92 -1.23
CA ASN A 63 42.85 10.41 0.14
C ASN A 63 41.68 11.06 0.92
N ILE A 64 40.95 10.25 1.68
CA ILE A 64 39.84 10.68 2.53
C ILE A 64 39.76 9.82 3.79
N ALA A 65 39.24 10.37 4.89
CA ALA A 65 38.92 9.60 6.09
C ALA A 65 37.45 9.18 6.06
N LEU A 66 37.18 7.87 6.12
CA LEU A 66 35.84 7.30 6.28
C LEU A 66 35.75 6.55 7.62
N ALA A 67 34.55 6.24 8.09
CA ALA A 67 34.41 5.40 9.27
C ALA A 67 34.90 3.97 8.96
N ASP A 68 35.62 3.37 9.91
CA ASP A 68 35.94 1.94 9.85
C ASP A 68 34.65 1.15 10.06
N THR A 69 34.19 0.49 9.00
CA THR A 69 32.87 -0.18 8.99
C THR A 69 32.80 -1.38 9.93
N SER A 70 33.94 -1.90 10.39
CA SER A 70 33.99 -2.94 11.43
C SER A 70 33.70 -2.40 12.84
N LEU A 71 33.80 -1.08 13.02
CA LEU A 71 33.62 -0.36 14.28
C LEU A 71 32.35 0.53 14.29
N THR A 72 31.47 0.37 13.29
CA THR A 72 30.19 1.09 13.25
C THR A 72 29.09 0.40 14.05
N SER A 73 28.04 1.15 14.41
CA SER A 73 26.79 0.61 14.92
C SER A 73 25.62 1.20 14.12
N PRO A 74 24.90 0.40 13.30
CA PRO A 74 25.08 -1.05 13.11
C PRO A 74 26.46 -1.42 12.52
N LYS A 75 26.96 -2.62 12.79
CA LYS A 75 28.27 -3.09 12.26
C LYS A 75 28.15 -3.38 10.77
N ASN A 76 29.24 -3.17 10.03
CA ASN A 76 29.37 -3.42 8.59
C ASN A 76 28.49 -2.51 7.71
N VAL A 77 28.35 -1.23 8.07
CA VAL A 77 27.74 -0.24 7.15
C VAL A 77 28.53 -0.19 5.84
N CYS A 78 27.84 0.07 4.72
CA CYS A 78 28.45 0.25 3.40
C CYS A 78 28.60 1.73 3.04
N TYR A 79 29.47 2.02 2.08
CA TYR A 79 29.49 3.29 1.36
C TYR A 79 29.19 3.07 -0.11
N LYS A 80 28.14 3.70 -0.62
CA LYS A 80 27.86 3.83 -2.05
C LYS A 80 28.77 4.87 -2.67
N VAL A 81 29.53 4.47 -3.67
CA VAL A 81 30.57 5.30 -4.29
C VAL A 81 30.11 5.81 -5.64
N SER A 82 30.29 7.10 -5.88
CA SER A 82 30.12 7.73 -7.20
C SER A 82 31.36 8.55 -7.54
N LEU A 83 31.83 8.47 -8.79
CA LEU A 83 32.97 9.23 -9.27
C LEU A 83 32.57 10.02 -10.52
N ARG A 84 32.80 11.32 -10.50
CA ARG A 84 32.52 12.22 -11.62
C ARG A 84 33.80 12.87 -12.11
N ASP A 85 34.00 12.89 -13.42
CA ASP A 85 35.01 13.75 -14.07
C ASP A 85 34.52 15.21 -14.00
N ASN A 86 35.31 16.09 -13.39
CA ASN A 86 34.92 17.49 -13.21
C ASN A 86 35.00 18.30 -14.52
N LEU A 87 35.75 17.83 -15.52
CA LEU A 87 35.89 18.49 -16.82
C LEU A 87 34.74 18.14 -17.76
N THR A 88 34.39 16.86 -17.84
CA THR A 88 33.36 16.36 -18.78
C THR A 88 32.00 16.17 -18.13
N SER A 89 31.92 16.26 -16.80
CA SER A 89 30.72 15.97 -16.01
C SER A 89 30.21 14.51 -16.12
N GLN A 90 30.96 13.63 -16.79
CA GLN A 90 30.62 12.22 -16.99
C GLN A 90 30.95 11.39 -15.74
N SER A 91 30.21 10.30 -15.53
CA SER A 91 30.53 9.32 -14.49
C SER A 91 31.72 8.47 -14.95
N ALA A 92 32.77 8.40 -14.14
CA ALA A 92 33.95 7.58 -14.44
C ALA A 92 33.89 6.18 -13.78
N LEU A 93 32.87 5.91 -12.95
CA LEU A 93 32.53 4.58 -12.45
C LEU A 93 31.12 4.18 -12.91
N GLY A 94 30.90 2.89 -13.14
CA GLY A 94 29.56 2.31 -13.35
C GLY A 94 28.68 2.43 -12.10
N PRO A 95 27.36 2.20 -12.20
CA PRO A 95 26.46 2.24 -11.05
C PRO A 95 26.78 1.12 -10.04
N GLY A 96 26.66 1.41 -8.74
CA GLY A 96 26.50 0.35 -7.72
C GLY A 96 27.75 -0.10 -6.95
N TYR A 97 28.82 0.68 -6.89
CA TYR A 97 29.99 0.33 -6.06
C TYR A 97 29.65 0.53 -4.57
N LEU A 98 29.56 -0.58 -3.83
CA LEU A 98 29.46 -0.58 -2.37
C LEU A 98 30.79 -1.03 -1.77
N ILE A 99 31.37 -0.23 -0.88
CA ILE A 99 32.62 -0.55 -0.19
C ILE A 99 32.44 -0.60 1.33
N GLN A 100 33.26 -1.42 2.00
CA GLN A 100 33.30 -1.55 3.46
C GLN A 100 34.75 -1.40 3.96
N PRO A 101 35.28 -0.17 3.97
CA PRO A 101 36.66 0.05 4.37
C PRO A 101 36.83 -0.23 5.87
N SER A 102 37.85 -1.01 6.20
CA SER A 102 38.16 -1.40 7.58
C SER A 102 39.68 -1.45 7.82
N GLY A 103 40.07 -1.33 9.09
CA GLY A 103 41.47 -1.23 9.49
C GLY A 103 42.05 0.18 9.31
N ALA A 104 43.33 0.35 9.61
CA ALA A 104 43.98 1.66 9.63
C ALA A 104 44.12 2.32 8.24
N ASN A 105 44.39 1.53 7.19
CA ASN A 105 44.55 2.01 5.83
C ASN A 105 43.84 1.07 4.86
N TRP A 106 43.06 1.62 3.94
CA TRP A 106 42.29 0.86 2.96
C TRP A 106 42.50 1.44 1.57
N SER A 107 42.97 0.62 0.63
CA SER A 107 43.27 1.05 -0.74
C SER A 107 42.12 0.71 -1.68
N PHE A 108 41.54 1.74 -2.28
CA PHE A 108 40.51 1.61 -3.31
C PHE A 108 41.07 0.95 -4.59
N ASP A 109 42.37 1.08 -4.86
CA ASP A 109 43.02 0.41 -6.01
C ASP A 109 43.01 -1.13 -5.90
N ASN A 110 42.90 -1.66 -4.67
CA ASN A 110 42.88 -3.09 -4.40
C ASN A 110 41.46 -3.64 -4.23
N PHE A 111 40.44 -2.79 -4.38
CA PHE A 111 39.06 -3.20 -4.25
C PHE A 111 38.64 -4.09 -5.43
N VAL A 112 38.01 -5.23 -5.12
CA VAL A 112 37.41 -6.11 -6.13
C VAL A 112 35.91 -5.79 -6.21
N PRO A 113 35.42 -5.21 -7.32
CA PRO A 113 34.00 -4.92 -7.47
C PRO A 113 33.17 -6.20 -7.44
N ASN A 114 31.95 -6.12 -6.90
CA ASN A 114 30.97 -7.21 -6.80
C ASN A 114 31.27 -8.34 -5.79
N LEU A 115 32.24 -8.17 -4.88
CA LEU A 115 32.31 -9.06 -3.72
C LEU A 115 31.08 -8.83 -2.82
N ALA A 116 30.46 -9.89 -2.31
CA ALA A 116 29.31 -9.77 -1.42
C ALA A 116 29.70 -8.98 -0.16
N ALA A 117 29.03 -7.85 0.09
CA ALA A 117 29.24 -7.06 1.29
C ALA A 117 28.86 -7.88 2.54
N LEU A 118 29.63 -7.74 3.61
CA LEU A 118 29.28 -8.29 4.92
C LEU A 118 27.92 -7.72 5.34
N VAL A 119 27.02 -8.59 5.82
CA VAL A 119 25.68 -8.18 6.23
C VAL A 119 25.76 -7.11 7.32
N THR A 120 25.00 -6.03 7.17
CA THR A 120 24.82 -5.02 8.22
C THR A 120 24.16 -5.68 9.44
N VAL A 121 24.87 -5.72 10.57
CA VAL A 121 24.38 -6.38 11.79
C VAL A 121 24.05 -5.35 12.85
N GLN A 122 22.79 -5.31 13.28
CA GLN A 122 22.37 -4.66 14.50
C GLN A 122 22.32 -5.71 15.62
N LEU A 123 23.40 -5.82 16.39
CA LEU A 123 23.37 -6.59 17.63
C LEU A 123 22.51 -5.79 18.61
N GLY A 124 21.34 -6.33 18.99
CA GLY A 124 20.59 -5.79 20.12
C GLY A 124 21.46 -5.80 21.38
N PRO A 125 21.22 -4.90 22.35
CA PRO A 125 21.94 -4.96 23.61
C PRO A 125 21.70 -6.34 24.26
N GLN A 126 22.79 -7.02 24.65
CA GLN A 126 22.70 -8.25 25.41
C GLN A 126 22.16 -7.92 26.80
N GLY A 127 20.84 -8.06 26.99
CA GLY A 127 20.23 -7.92 28.30
C GLY A 127 20.77 -9.00 29.23
N GLN A 128 21.21 -8.62 30.43
CA GLN A 128 21.56 -9.58 31.47
C GLN A 128 20.28 -10.29 31.92
N GLY A 129 20.21 -11.61 31.71
CA GLY A 129 19.03 -12.42 31.99
C GLY A 129 18.81 -12.68 33.49
N PHE A 130 17.57 -12.91 33.87
CA PHE A 130 17.18 -13.35 35.21
C PHE A 130 17.21 -14.88 35.32
N ASN A 131 17.65 -15.39 36.48
CA ASN A 131 17.69 -16.82 36.78
C ASN A 131 16.54 -17.18 37.73
N PHE A 132 15.42 -17.68 37.22
CA PHE A 132 14.26 -18.01 38.07
C PHE A 132 14.50 -19.30 38.88
N ARG A 133 14.58 -19.17 40.21
CA ARG A 133 14.83 -20.25 41.18
C ARG A 133 13.57 -20.79 41.85
N GLY A 134 12.40 -20.24 41.54
CA GLY A 134 11.12 -20.66 42.13
C GLY A 134 10.91 -20.10 43.54
N ALA A 135 10.27 -20.85 44.44
CA ALA A 135 10.03 -20.39 45.81
C ALA A 135 11.35 -20.23 46.59
N TRP A 136 11.38 -19.28 47.53
CA TRP A 136 12.49 -19.12 48.46
C TRP A 136 12.70 -20.39 49.28
N ALA A 137 13.96 -20.77 49.49
CA ALA A 137 14.34 -21.95 50.25
C ALA A 137 15.42 -21.59 51.29
N PRO A 138 15.39 -22.21 52.50
CA PRO A 138 16.38 -21.98 53.53
C PRO A 138 17.74 -22.61 53.18
N ASP A 139 18.83 -22.01 53.67
CA ASP A 139 20.20 -22.49 53.53
C ASP A 139 20.66 -22.69 52.06
N VAL A 140 20.10 -21.90 51.14
CA VAL A 140 20.42 -21.94 49.71
C VAL A 140 21.28 -20.75 49.32
N THR A 141 22.36 -21.01 48.59
CA THR A 141 23.15 -19.95 47.95
C THR A 141 22.44 -19.43 46.70
N TYR A 142 22.10 -18.15 46.72
CA TYR A 142 21.56 -17.41 45.60
C TYR A 142 22.63 -16.53 44.95
N ALA A 143 22.71 -16.57 43.64
CA ALA A 143 23.59 -15.72 42.84
C ALA A 143 22.91 -14.38 42.52
N PRO A 144 23.67 -13.32 42.15
CA PRO A 144 23.07 -12.11 41.60
C PRO A 144 22.19 -12.47 40.40
N TYR A 145 21.08 -11.76 40.25
CA TYR A 145 20.04 -11.99 39.22
C TYR A 145 19.23 -13.28 39.39
N ASP A 146 19.44 -14.07 40.45
CA ASP A 146 18.47 -15.09 40.83
C ASP A 146 17.13 -14.43 41.23
N CYS A 147 16.03 -15.00 40.76
CA CYS A 147 14.68 -14.58 41.11
C CYS A 147 14.01 -15.65 41.93
N PHE A 148 13.42 -15.28 43.07
CA PHE A 148 12.65 -16.22 43.89
C PHE A 148 11.33 -15.60 44.37
N THR A 149 10.37 -16.45 44.75
CA THR A 149 9.07 -16.03 45.28
C THR A 149 8.93 -16.37 46.76
N GLN A 150 8.37 -15.46 47.56
CA GLN A 150 8.09 -15.69 48.98
C GLN A 150 6.85 -14.90 49.40
N GLY A 151 5.87 -15.58 49.97
CA GLY A 151 4.65 -14.94 50.50
C GLY A 151 3.83 -14.18 49.45
N GLY A 152 3.83 -14.61 48.19
CA GLY A 152 3.13 -13.95 47.07
C GLY A 152 3.93 -12.86 46.36
N ASN A 153 5.10 -12.49 46.89
CA ASN A 153 6.00 -11.49 46.32
C ASN A 153 7.13 -12.15 45.53
N SER A 154 7.60 -11.47 44.50
CA SER A 154 8.80 -11.85 43.72
C SER A 154 9.96 -10.95 44.08
N TYR A 155 11.14 -11.53 44.31
CA TYR A 155 12.37 -10.82 44.63
C TYR A 155 13.47 -11.13 43.60
N VAL A 156 14.33 -10.15 43.33
CA VAL A 156 15.55 -10.29 42.52
C VAL A 156 16.76 -10.11 43.42
N VAL A 157 17.69 -11.06 43.38
CA VAL A 157 18.94 -10.99 44.15
C VAL A 157 19.88 -9.97 43.51
N THR A 158 20.33 -9.01 44.32
CA THR A 158 21.24 -7.94 43.89
C THR A 158 22.68 -8.25 44.26
N THR A 159 22.89 -8.97 45.37
CA THR A 159 24.21 -9.38 45.85
C THR A 159 24.18 -10.86 46.21
N ALA A 160 25.18 -11.62 45.78
CA ALA A 160 25.27 -13.05 46.06
C ALA A 160 25.23 -13.31 47.57
N TYR A 161 24.37 -14.21 48.03
CA TYR A 161 24.25 -14.51 49.45
C TYR A 161 23.74 -15.93 49.68
N THR A 162 23.85 -16.42 50.91
CA THR A 162 23.19 -17.67 51.34
C THR A 162 22.05 -17.32 52.26
N SER A 163 20.85 -17.81 51.93
CA SER A 163 19.64 -17.56 52.71
C SER A 163 19.75 -18.19 54.10
N GLY A 164 19.07 -17.59 55.09
CA GLY A 164 19.03 -18.12 56.46
C GLY A 164 18.04 -19.28 56.61
N SER A 165 17.89 -19.78 57.84
CA SER A 165 16.91 -20.83 58.16
C SER A 165 15.45 -20.39 58.03
N ALA A 166 15.18 -19.09 57.92
CA ALA A 166 13.87 -18.49 57.64
C ALA A 166 14.06 -17.20 56.83
N PHE A 167 13.08 -16.86 55.98
CA PHE A 167 13.11 -15.63 55.20
C PHE A 167 13.10 -14.41 56.12
N GLY A 168 14.09 -13.52 55.97
CA GLY A 168 14.26 -12.40 56.88
C GLY A 168 15.18 -11.30 56.38
N ALA A 169 15.85 -10.63 57.33
CA ALA A 169 16.66 -9.45 57.08
C ALA A 169 17.84 -9.74 56.13
N THR A 170 18.44 -10.93 56.20
CA THR A 170 19.54 -11.31 55.30
C THR A 170 19.05 -11.40 53.85
N ASP A 171 17.87 -11.94 53.60
CA ASP A 171 17.31 -12.06 52.25
C ASP A 171 16.90 -10.69 51.70
N THR A 172 16.19 -9.89 52.49
CA THR A 172 15.73 -8.54 52.10
C THR A 172 16.85 -7.49 51.99
N ALA A 173 18.01 -7.72 52.63
CA ALA A 173 19.20 -6.89 52.45
C ALA A 173 19.96 -7.21 51.15
N ASN A 174 19.85 -8.44 50.64
CA ASN A 174 20.59 -8.90 49.47
C ASN A 174 19.71 -9.09 48.22
N ALA A 175 18.38 -9.00 48.37
CA ALA A 175 17.41 -9.09 47.30
C ALA A 175 16.41 -7.92 47.37
N VAL A 176 16.05 -7.38 46.20
CA VAL A 176 15.06 -6.31 46.08
C VAL A 176 13.71 -6.88 45.66
N LEU A 177 12.63 -6.28 46.18
CA LEU A 177 11.28 -6.61 45.78
C LEU A 177 11.08 -6.24 44.31
N PHE A 178 10.82 -7.25 43.49
CA PHE A 178 10.62 -7.12 42.04
C PHE A 178 9.14 -7.00 41.69
N ALA A 179 8.28 -7.70 42.42
CA ALA A 179 6.82 -7.56 42.31
C ALA A 179 6.16 -7.88 43.65
N ALA A 180 5.25 -7.02 44.10
CA ALA A 180 4.47 -7.22 45.32
C ALA A 180 3.07 -7.76 44.99
N SER A 181 2.51 -8.63 45.83
CA SER A 181 1.07 -8.92 45.81
C SER A 181 0.32 -7.89 46.67
N GLY A 182 -0.66 -7.21 46.07
CA GLY A 182 -1.56 -6.25 46.75
C GLY A 182 -1.28 -4.77 46.44
N ALA A 183 -2.27 -3.91 46.70
CA ALA A 183 -2.18 -2.47 46.48
C ALA A 183 -1.29 -1.78 47.54
N LEU A 184 -0.44 -0.84 47.10
CA LEU A 184 0.44 -0.05 47.97
C LEU A 184 -0.37 0.91 48.87
N SER A 185 -0.07 0.96 50.18
CA SER A 185 -0.55 2.01 51.10
C SER A 185 0.57 2.46 52.06
N GLY A 186 0.83 3.77 52.15
CA GLY A 186 1.83 4.38 53.04
C GLY A 186 2.13 5.85 52.71
N GLN A 187 2.43 6.67 53.72
CA GLN A 187 2.62 8.12 53.62
C GLN A 187 4.13 8.48 53.57
N VAL A 188 4.56 9.27 52.57
CA VAL A 188 5.96 9.65 52.36
C VAL A 188 6.23 11.03 52.98
N THR A 189 7.22 11.13 53.88
CA THR A 189 7.53 12.34 54.68
C THR A 189 8.75 13.13 54.19
N THR A 190 9.38 12.74 53.07
CA THR A 190 10.48 13.48 52.43
C THR A 190 10.29 13.57 50.91
N PRO A 191 10.61 14.71 50.25
CA PRO A 191 10.39 14.87 48.81
C PRO A 191 11.24 13.90 47.97
N LEU A 192 10.59 13.18 47.07
CA LEU A 192 11.25 12.34 46.05
C LEU A 192 11.70 13.22 44.88
N THR A 193 12.98 13.15 44.50
CA THR A 193 13.50 13.78 43.28
C THR A 193 13.63 12.71 42.20
N ALA A 194 12.90 12.85 41.09
CA ALA A 194 12.96 11.93 39.96
C ALA A 194 13.72 12.57 38.78
N SER A 195 14.50 11.77 38.05
CA SER A 195 15.17 12.18 36.82
C SER A 195 14.18 12.36 35.67
N ALA A 196 14.53 13.22 34.70
CA ALA A 196 13.69 13.52 33.54
C ALA A 196 13.19 12.25 32.83
N GLY A 197 11.87 12.09 32.73
CA GLY A 197 11.20 10.98 32.05
C GLY A 197 10.55 9.92 32.94
N ALA A 198 10.63 10.02 34.27
CA ALA A 198 9.89 9.12 35.16
C ALA A 198 8.46 9.61 35.43
N THR A 199 7.47 8.74 35.22
CA THR A 199 6.05 8.99 35.54
C THR A 199 5.77 8.55 36.98
N ILE A 200 5.35 9.47 37.84
CA ILE A 200 4.87 9.16 39.20
C ILE A 200 3.36 8.89 39.13
N THR A 201 2.96 7.63 39.27
CA THR A 201 1.57 7.18 39.09
C THR A 201 0.81 7.12 40.42
N GLY A 202 0.77 8.23 41.17
CA GLY A 202 0.01 8.31 42.42
C GLY A 202 -0.06 9.69 43.06
N GLY A 203 -1.26 10.29 43.04
CA GLY A 203 -1.80 11.30 43.95
C GLY A 203 -0.90 12.44 44.42
N LEU A 204 -0.87 13.56 43.67
CA LEU A 204 -0.52 14.87 44.21
C LEU A 204 -1.80 15.73 44.22
N THR A 205 -2.30 16.09 45.39
CA THR A 205 -3.43 17.04 45.50
C THR A 205 -2.87 18.47 45.53
N VAL A 206 -3.57 19.34 44.79
CA VAL A 206 -3.27 20.73 44.42
C VAL A 206 -3.03 21.63 45.63
N ASP A 207 -2.08 22.56 45.52
CA ASP A 207 -2.09 23.79 46.32
C ASP A 207 -2.12 25.04 45.41
N THR A 208 -2.62 26.11 46.01
CA THR A 208 -3.49 27.17 45.50
C THR A 208 -2.70 28.39 44.99
N MET A 209 -3.16 29.08 43.93
CA MET A 209 -2.64 30.42 43.56
C MET A 209 -3.77 31.44 43.36
N SER A 210 -3.54 32.60 43.96
CA SER A 210 -4.46 33.70 44.30
C SER A 210 -4.77 34.71 43.19
N THR A 211 -5.85 35.45 43.41
CA THR A 211 -6.65 36.38 42.57
C THR A 211 -6.09 37.78 42.26
N GLY A 212 -6.56 38.43 41.16
CA GLY A 212 -6.76 39.90 40.99
C GLY A 212 -6.51 40.44 39.56
N THR A 213 -7.15 41.49 38.98
CA THR A 213 -8.46 42.21 39.03
C THR A 213 -8.48 43.20 37.84
N ALA A 214 -9.58 43.39 37.09
CA ALA A 214 -9.82 44.58 36.22
C ALA A 214 -11.32 44.82 35.91
N THR A 215 -11.66 46.11 35.73
CA THR A 215 -12.94 46.84 35.90
C THR A 215 -13.89 46.95 34.70
N GLU A 216 -15.14 47.28 35.02
CA GLU A 216 -16.40 47.25 34.25
C GLU A 216 -16.74 48.55 33.48
N GLN A 217 -17.48 48.44 32.36
CA GLN A 217 -18.11 49.53 31.60
C GLN A 217 -19.63 49.25 31.46
N ASP A 218 -20.46 50.27 31.72
CA ASP A 218 -21.92 50.20 31.94
C ASP A 218 -22.77 49.60 30.79
N LEU A 219 -23.65 48.65 31.12
CA LEU A 219 -24.61 47.98 30.24
C LEU A 219 -26.04 47.98 30.85
N PRO A 220 -27.11 47.80 30.03
CA PRO A 220 -28.50 48.11 30.43
C PRO A 220 -29.04 47.16 31.52
N ALA A 221 -29.84 47.73 32.43
CA ALA A 221 -30.04 47.25 33.81
C ALA A 221 -30.85 45.95 34.06
N ASN A 222 -30.99 44.99 33.12
CA ASN A 222 -31.92 43.86 33.31
C ASN A 222 -31.41 42.45 32.96
N TYR A 223 -30.12 42.14 33.08
CA TYR A 223 -29.63 40.75 32.96
C TYR A 223 -28.52 40.43 33.97
N GLU A 224 -28.88 39.97 35.17
CA GLU A 224 -27.93 39.26 36.03
C GLU A 224 -27.54 37.93 35.37
N GLY A 225 -26.24 37.64 35.25
CA GLY A 225 -25.71 36.37 34.73
C GLY A 225 -25.39 36.32 33.23
N ALA A 226 -25.35 37.47 32.53
CA ALA A 226 -24.93 37.49 31.13
C ALA A 226 -23.43 37.19 30.95
N LEU A 227 -23.11 36.31 29.99
CA LEU A 227 -21.75 35.98 29.55
C LEU A 227 -21.36 36.89 28.37
N TYR A 228 -20.32 37.70 28.56
CA TYR A 228 -19.76 38.58 27.53
C TYR A 228 -18.57 37.96 26.85
N VAL A 229 -18.46 38.22 25.54
CA VAL A 229 -17.39 37.74 24.66
C VAL A 229 -16.48 38.91 24.31
N ILE A 230 -15.24 38.90 24.79
CA ILE A 230 -14.25 39.96 24.49
C ILE A 230 -13.22 39.39 23.53
N ARG A 231 -13.01 40.09 22.41
CA ARG A 231 -12.00 39.74 21.41
C ARG A 231 -10.91 40.80 21.41
N ASP A 232 -9.65 40.42 21.58
CA ASP A 232 -8.56 41.39 21.44
C ASP A 232 -8.08 41.51 19.98
N ALA A 233 -7.20 42.50 19.74
CA ALA A 233 -6.71 42.83 18.40
C ALA A 233 -5.84 41.73 17.74
N ALA A 234 -5.45 40.70 18.49
CA ALA A 234 -4.73 39.53 17.99
C ALA A 234 -5.67 38.33 17.73
N GLY A 235 -6.99 38.48 17.96
CA GLY A 235 -8.00 37.48 17.63
C GLY A 235 -8.30 36.47 18.74
N PHE A 236 -7.77 36.66 19.95
CA PHE A 236 -8.11 35.83 21.09
C PHE A 236 -9.49 36.19 21.63
N ILE A 237 -10.31 35.19 21.90
CA ILE A 237 -11.65 35.35 22.47
C ILE A 237 -11.62 34.94 23.95
N GLY A 238 -11.87 35.89 24.85
CA GLY A 238 -12.08 35.65 26.27
C GLY A 238 -13.55 35.82 26.64
N PHE A 239 -14.00 35.13 27.70
CA PHE A 239 -15.36 35.25 28.21
C PHE A 239 -15.37 35.76 29.65
N ALA A 240 -16.34 36.60 29.99
CA ALA A 240 -16.53 37.12 31.34
C ALA A 240 -18.02 37.15 31.74
N VAL A 241 -18.33 36.89 33.01
CA VAL A 241 -19.69 36.98 33.56
C VAL A 241 -19.73 38.13 34.56
N GLN A 242 -20.80 38.93 34.54
CA GLN A 242 -21.05 39.96 35.54
C GLN A 242 -21.64 39.32 36.81
N ASN A 243 -20.98 39.50 37.95
CA ASN A 243 -21.43 38.96 39.23
C ASN A 243 -22.04 40.06 40.12
N GLY A 244 -23.38 40.17 40.08
CA GLY A 244 -24.17 41.08 40.92
C GLY A 244 -24.33 42.52 40.39
N PRO A 245 -25.12 43.37 41.08
CA PRO A 245 -25.67 44.62 40.52
C PRO A 245 -24.70 45.81 40.34
N ASN A 246 -23.44 45.71 40.77
CA ASN A 246 -22.42 46.79 40.74
C ASN A 246 -21.05 46.19 40.42
N GLY A 247 -20.85 45.75 39.19
CA GLY A 247 -20.14 44.52 38.92
C GLY A 247 -18.62 44.56 38.76
N ALA A 248 -18.17 43.35 38.45
CA ALA A 248 -16.81 42.98 38.12
C ALA A 248 -16.87 41.79 37.17
N LEU A 249 -16.05 41.83 36.12
CA LEU A 249 -15.91 40.79 35.11
C LEU A 249 -14.85 39.76 35.55
N VAL A 250 -15.21 38.47 35.58
CA VAL A 250 -14.29 37.37 35.94
C VAL A 250 -13.85 36.61 34.69
N LYS A 251 -12.54 36.59 34.39
CA LYS A 251 -11.92 35.85 33.27
C LYS A 251 -11.90 34.36 33.56
N ILE A 252 -12.45 33.54 32.67
CA ILE A 252 -12.46 32.09 32.81
C ILE A 252 -11.72 31.47 31.61
N GLY A 253 -10.51 30.96 31.84
CA GLY A 253 -9.79 30.21 30.80
C GLY A 253 -8.55 29.47 31.29
N GLY A 254 -8.55 28.15 31.07
CA GLY A 254 -7.43 27.19 31.15
C GLY A 254 -7.91 25.76 30.84
N ASP A 255 -7.37 25.16 29.78
CA ASP A 255 -7.48 23.79 29.21
C ASP A 255 -8.58 22.82 29.73
N LEU A 256 -9.50 22.41 28.85
CA LEU A 256 -10.71 21.65 29.20
C LEU A 256 -10.50 20.12 29.27
N THR A 257 -10.91 19.51 30.41
CA THR A 257 -10.88 18.07 30.74
C THR A 257 -12.28 17.40 30.68
N VAL A 258 -12.38 16.09 30.95
CA VAL A 258 -13.58 15.20 30.77
C VAL A 258 -14.89 15.70 31.43
N THR A 259 -14.84 16.47 32.52
CA THR A 259 -16.05 17.12 33.09
C THR A 259 -16.60 18.24 32.20
N GLY A 260 -15.76 18.82 31.34
CA GLY A 260 -16.13 19.77 30.30
C GLY A 260 -16.91 19.17 29.13
N LEU A 261 -16.79 17.86 28.88
CA LEU A 261 -17.66 17.17 27.92
C LEU A 261 -19.08 16.98 28.49
N LEU A 262 -19.20 16.82 29.81
CA LEU A 262 -20.48 16.56 30.49
C LEU A 262 -21.39 17.81 30.59
N ASN A 263 -20.84 19.02 30.59
CA ASN A 263 -21.65 20.25 30.52
C ASN A 263 -22.01 20.68 29.08
N ILE A 264 -21.30 20.18 28.07
CA ILE A 264 -21.65 20.36 26.65
C ILE A 264 -22.95 19.59 26.31
N LEU A 265 -23.12 18.40 26.90
CA LEU A 265 -24.34 17.61 26.73
C LEU A 265 -25.57 18.22 27.44
N GLY A 266 -25.35 19.11 28.42
CA GLY A 266 -26.44 19.80 29.13
C GLY A 266 -27.12 20.92 28.32
N SER A 267 -26.48 21.47 27.29
CA SER A 267 -27.04 22.58 26.49
C SER A 267 -27.76 22.13 25.21
N LEU A 268 -27.99 20.83 24.99
CA LEU A 268 -28.75 20.31 23.83
C LEU A 268 -30.25 20.11 24.08
N VAL A 269 -30.73 20.43 25.28
CA VAL A 269 -32.15 20.27 25.67
C VAL A 269 -33.00 21.52 25.36
N ALA A 270 -32.40 22.67 25.02
CA ALA A 270 -33.15 23.90 24.76
C ALA A 270 -33.67 24.07 23.32
N ASP A 271 -33.36 23.15 22.39
CA ASP A 271 -33.79 23.19 20.98
C ASP A 271 -34.62 21.94 20.54
N GLY A 272 -35.14 21.15 21.48
CA GLY A 272 -36.15 20.10 21.18
C GLY A 272 -35.64 18.67 20.91
N TYR A 273 -34.52 18.26 21.50
CA TYR A 273 -33.95 16.91 21.35
C TYR A 273 -34.14 16.10 22.66
N ALA A 274 -34.60 14.85 22.57
CA ALA A 274 -34.82 13.98 23.75
C ALA A 274 -33.58 13.10 24.05
N MET A 275 -33.08 13.15 25.29
CA MET A 275 -32.10 12.18 25.82
C MET A 275 -32.82 11.03 26.54
N VAL A 276 -32.50 9.78 26.20
CA VAL A 276 -32.97 8.59 26.93
C VAL A 276 -31.80 7.97 27.69
N THR A 277 -31.77 8.13 29.00
CA THR A 277 -30.86 7.41 29.90
C THR A 277 -31.60 6.23 30.52
N SER A 278 -31.12 5.01 30.34
CA SER A 278 -31.81 3.80 30.80
C SER A 278 -31.74 3.64 32.34
N SER A 279 -32.77 4.08 33.03
CA SER A 279 -33.30 3.39 34.21
C SER A 279 -34.81 3.69 34.33
N GLU A 280 -35.61 2.76 33.79
CA GLU A 280 -37.07 2.65 33.88
C GLU A 280 -37.99 3.70 33.18
N VAL A 281 -39.00 3.12 32.48
CA VAL A 281 -40.32 3.65 32.08
C VAL A 281 -40.52 4.23 30.67
N GLU A 282 -41.68 3.82 30.13
CA GLU A 282 -42.31 3.92 28.82
C GLU A 282 -42.53 5.31 28.21
N LEU A 283 -42.76 5.22 26.91
CA LEU A 283 -42.86 6.23 25.85
C LEU A 283 -43.94 7.31 26.03
N GLY A 284 -43.60 8.51 25.57
CA GLY A 284 -44.54 9.57 25.24
C GLY A 284 -43.96 10.57 24.23
N VAL A 285 -44.12 10.26 22.94
CA VAL A 285 -44.05 11.14 21.74
C VAL A 285 -42.70 11.77 21.37
N ASN A 286 -42.30 11.47 20.13
CA ASN A 286 -41.08 11.81 19.40
C ASN A 286 -40.86 13.33 19.19
N PRO A 287 -39.59 13.80 19.10
CA PRO A 287 -39.24 14.84 18.13
C PRO A 287 -38.14 14.39 17.14
N PRO A 288 -38.30 14.71 15.84
CA PRO A 288 -37.31 14.47 14.81
C PRO A 288 -36.14 15.46 14.99
N ASN A 289 -34.99 14.97 15.48
CA ASN A 289 -33.63 15.48 15.22
C ASN A 289 -32.51 14.86 16.10
N ALA A 290 -32.73 13.85 16.93
CA ALA A 290 -31.78 13.39 17.99
C ALA A 290 -30.27 13.20 17.64
N LEU A 291 -29.41 13.62 18.60
CA LEU A 291 -27.98 13.27 18.76
C LEU A 291 -27.88 12.00 19.61
N TYR A 292 -27.08 11.01 19.19
CA TYR A 292 -26.88 9.78 19.96
C TYR A 292 -25.45 9.69 20.49
N ALA A 293 -25.31 9.53 21.80
CA ALA A 293 -24.06 9.18 22.48
C ALA A 293 -24.29 7.89 23.27
N ILE A 294 -23.39 6.91 23.11
CA ILE A 294 -23.43 5.65 23.87
C ILE A 294 -22.24 5.63 24.81
N SER A 295 -22.53 5.53 26.11
CA SER A 295 -21.52 5.34 27.14
C SER A 295 -21.55 3.92 27.68
N ASP A 296 -20.38 3.28 27.81
CA ASP A 296 -20.29 2.03 28.56
C ASP A 296 -20.23 2.28 30.09
N PRO A 297 -20.40 1.25 30.95
CA PRO A 297 -20.36 1.39 32.41
C PRO A 297 -19.03 1.91 32.98
N LYS A 298 -17.98 2.03 32.16
CA LYS A 298 -16.65 2.55 32.55
C LYS A 298 -16.39 3.97 32.04
N GLY A 299 -17.33 4.58 31.31
CA GLY A 299 -17.25 5.97 30.86
C GLY A 299 -16.65 6.18 29.46
N ASN A 300 -16.53 5.13 28.63
CA ASN A 300 -16.13 5.27 27.23
C ASN A 300 -17.31 5.80 26.40
N VAL A 301 -17.12 6.82 25.54
CA VAL A 301 -18.20 7.49 24.79
C VAL A 301 -18.00 7.37 23.27
N ALA A 302 -19.01 6.89 22.56
CA ALA A 302 -19.10 6.96 21.09
C ALA A 302 -20.23 7.90 20.66
N PHE A 303 -20.03 8.70 19.60
CA PHE A 303 -21.01 9.67 19.11
C PHE A 303 -21.38 9.44 17.63
N ALA A 304 -22.62 9.74 17.25
CA ALA A 304 -23.03 9.87 15.85
C ALA A 304 -24.01 11.02 15.68
N VAL A 305 -23.85 11.82 14.62
CA VAL A 305 -24.87 12.80 14.27
C VAL A 305 -24.87 13.11 12.77
N ARG A 306 -26.02 13.03 12.09
CA ARG A 306 -26.83 14.22 11.70
C ARG A 306 -27.93 13.92 10.68
N ALA A 307 -28.93 14.80 10.61
CA ALA A 307 -29.81 14.94 9.45
C ALA A 307 -29.29 15.95 8.38
N ASP A 308 -28.32 16.83 8.66
CA ASP A 308 -27.75 17.75 7.65
C ASP A 308 -26.37 18.41 7.98
N GLY A 309 -25.34 17.68 8.44
CA GLY A 309 -23.95 18.23 8.43
C GLY A 309 -22.87 17.48 9.22
N ARG A 310 -22.86 16.15 9.11
CA ARG A 310 -22.28 15.13 10.02
C ARG A 310 -20.92 15.40 10.68
N VAL A 311 -20.75 14.89 11.92
CA VAL A 311 -19.48 14.25 12.32
C VAL A 311 -19.78 12.83 12.85
N LEU A 312 -19.12 11.84 12.23
CA LEU A 312 -19.13 10.42 12.57
C LEU A 312 -17.72 10.04 13.02
N GLY A 313 -17.44 10.16 14.32
CA GLY A 313 -16.13 9.88 14.91
C GLY A 313 -16.25 9.28 16.31
N THR A 314 -15.15 8.74 16.82
CA THR A 314 -15.06 8.21 18.19
C THR A 314 -14.05 9.04 18.98
N LEU A 315 -14.42 9.53 20.18
CA LEU A 315 -13.47 10.05 21.16
C LEU A 315 -13.29 8.97 22.23
N ALA A 316 -12.34 8.07 22.01
CA ALA A 316 -12.01 7.05 22.98
C ALA A 316 -10.90 7.56 23.91
N LEU A 317 -11.14 7.52 25.23
CA LEU A 317 -10.11 7.74 26.24
C LEU A 317 -9.18 6.51 26.37
N ASP A 318 -9.63 5.36 25.87
CA ASP A 318 -8.87 4.11 25.76
C ASP A 318 -8.50 3.81 24.29
N PRO A 319 -7.21 3.70 23.93
CA PRO A 319 -6.78 3.41 22.55
C PRO A 319 -7.36 2.12 21.96
N ALA A 320 -7.75 1.15 22.81
CA ALA A 320 -8.32 -0.14 22.40
C ALA A 320 -9.78 -0.07 21.94
N VAL A 321 -10.49 1.00 22.32
CA VAL A 321 -11.92 1.20 22.01
C VAL A 321 -12.07 1.95 20.69
N LYS A 322 -12.60 1.25 19.67
CA LYS A 322 -12.91 1.80 18.34
C LYS A 322 -14.33 1.42 17.93
N GLY A 323 -14.95 2.24 17.08
CA GLY A 323 -16.27 1.99 16.53
C GLY A 323 -16.37 2.39 15.06
N ALA A 324 -17.26 1.73 14.33
CA ALA A 324 -17.52 1.92 12.91
C ALA A 324 -19.03 1.90 12.63
N PHE A 325 -19.47 2.62 11.60
CA PHE A 325 -20.89 2.78 11.24
C PHE A 325 -21.20 2.10 9.91
N ASP A 326 -22.36 1.47 9.81
CA ASP A 326 -22.87 0.85 8.57
C ASP A 326 -23.41 1.85 7.53
N GLY A 327 -23.25 3.15 7.79
CA GLY A 327 -23.69 4.23 6.90
C GLY A 327 -25.15 4.64 7.09
N ASP A 328 -25.99 3.71 7.50
CA ASP A 328 -27.44 3.89 7.58
C ASP A 328 -27.94 4.08 9.01
N GLU A 329 -27.75 3.14 9.94
CA GLU A 329 -28.47 3.17 11.24
C GLU A 329 -27.81 2.39 12.41
N THR A 330 -26.75 1.63 12.18
CA THR A 330 -26.14 0.78 13.23
C THR A 330 -24.67 1.13 13.46
N MET A 331 -24.32 1.32 14.73
CA MET A 331 -22.93 1.45 15.16
C MET A 331 -22.42 0.11 15.70
N PHE A 332 -21.26 -0.31 15.24
CA PHE A 332 -20.50 -1.41 15.82
C PHE A 332 -19.35 -0.84 16.62
N TYR A 333 -19.18 -1.28 17.86
CA TYR A 333 -18.15 -0.75 18.74
C TYR A 333 -17.59 -1.80 19.68
N THR A 334 -16.38 -1.53 20.18
CA THR A 334 -15.80 -2.27 21.29
C THR A 334 -16.29 -1.68 22.61
N GLY A 335 -16.92 -2.49 23.46
CA GLY A 335 -17.35 -2.10 24.80
C GLY A 335 -16.85 -3.08 25.85
N THR A 336 -16.84 -2.67 27.12
CA THR A 336 -16.51 -3.60 28.21
C THR A 336 -17.76 -4.35 28.66
N ASP A 337 -17.70 -5.68 28.78
CA ASP A 337 -18.77 -6.45 29.40
C ASP A 337 -18.70 -6.45 30.94
N ALA A 338 -19.69 -7.08 31.58
CA ALA A 338 -19.81 -7.17 33.03
C ALA A 338 -18.62 -7.87 33.73
N ASN A 339 -17.82 -8.64 33.00
CA ASN A 339 -16.64 -9.33 33.51
C ASN A 339 -15.34 -8.54 33.27
N GLY A 340 -15.43 -7.34 32.68
CA GLY A 340 -14.28 -6.50 32.42
C GLY A 340 -13.55 -6.81 31.12
N LEU A 341 -14.06 -7.69 30.26
CA LEU A 341 -13.47 -8.03 28.96
C LEU A 341 -14.00 -7.10 27.86
N TYR A 342 -13.16 -6.73 26.90
CA TYR A 342 -13.61 -6.02 25.70
C TYR A 342 -14.39 -6.98 24.79
N GLN A 343 -15.56 -6.55 24.35
CA GLN A 343 -16.47 -7.31 23.48
C GLN A 343 -16.98 -6.38 22.38
N VAL A 344 -17.32 -6.96 21.23
CA VAL A 344 -18.02 -6.26 20.15
C VAL A 344 -19.51 -6.16 20.49
N PHE A 345 -20.05 -4.96 20.36
CA PHE A 345 -21.46 -4.63 20.49
C PHE A 345 -21.98 -3.97 19.21
N SER A 346 -23.26 -4.13 18.92
CA SER A 346 -23.99 -3.25 18.00
C SER A 346 -24.97 -2.38 18.77
N ALA A 347 -25.21 -1.19 18.24
CA ALA A 347 -26.27 -0.31 18.70
C ALA A 347 -27.01 0.28 17.51
N ASN A 348 -28.32 0.06 17.46
CA ASN A 348 -29.18 0.70 16.47
C ASN A 348 -29.56 2.10 16.97
N ILE A 349 -29.26 3.11 16.18
CA ILE A 349 -29.42 4.51 16.59
C ILE A 349 -30.89 4.93 16.61
N ARG A 350 -31.79 4.33 15.82
CA ARG A 350 -33.21 4.69 15.82
C ARG A 350 -33.98 4.11 17.00
N THR A 351 -33.64 2.88 17.37
CA THR A 351 -34.36 2.11 18.39
C THR A 351 -33.66 2.11 19.74
N ALA A 352 -32.43 2.62 19.79
CA ALA A 352 -31.51 2.50 20.93
C ALA A 352 -31.25 1.05 21.38
N ALA A 353 -31.57 0.06 20.54
CA ALA A 353 -31.34 -1.34 20.85
C ALA A 353 -29.85 -1.66 20.82
N ILE A 354 -29.31 -2.19 21.92
CA ILE A 354 -27.92 -2.63 22.05
C ILE A 354 -27.87 -4.16 22.09
N ALA A 355 -27.00 -4.76 21.28
CA ALA A 355 -26.75 -6.20 21.30
C ALA A 355 -25.26 -6.48 21.50
N LYS A 356 -24.95 -7.36 22.46
CA LYS A 356 -23.61 -7.93 22.62
C LYS A 356 -23.41 -9.03 21.58
N LEU A 357 -22.44 -8.86 20.68
CA LEU A 357 -22.24 -9.76 19.54
C LEU A 357 -21.17 -10.82 19.79
N THR A 358 -20.29 -10.60 20.76
CA THR A 358 -19.23 -11.55 21.14
C THR A 358 -19.29 -11.86 22.61
N SER A 359 -18.90 -13.08 23.01
CA SER A 359 -18.92 -13.55 24.40
C SER A 359 -17.63 -14.25 24.84
N THR A 360 -16.63 -14.35 23.95
CA THR A 360 -15.37 -15.05 24.19
C THR A 360 -14.18 -14.21 23.72
N GLY A 361 -13.07 -14.32 24.46
CA GLY A 361 -11.85 -13.53 24.25
C GLY A 361 -12.02 -12.04 24.51
N ASN A 362 -10.92 -11.31 24.42
CA ASN A 362 -10.81 -9.88 24.52
C ASN A 362 -10.79 -9.28 23.11
N ASN A 363 -11.90 -8.67 22.69
CA ASN A 363 -12.18 -8.26 21.32
C ASN A 363 -12.02 -6.74 21.19
N ILE A 364 -11.06 -6.29 20.39
CA ILE A 364 -10.65 -4.87 20.29
C ILE A 364 -10.47 -4.45 18.83
N PHE A 365 -10.32 -3.15 18.58
CA PHE A 365 -10.06 -2.57 17.25
C PHE A 365 -11.10 -2.97 16.18
N VAL A 366 -12.38 -2.76 16.50
CA VAL A 366 -13.49 -3.00 15.58
C VAL A 366 -13.39 -2.10 14.34
N SER A 367 -13.58 -2.69 13.16
CA SER A 367 -13.75 -2.02 11.86
C SER A 367 -14.89 -2.67 11.07
N LEU A 368 -15.47 -1.95 10.12
CA LEU A 368 -16.57 -2.43 9.27
C LEU A 368 -16.11 -2.53 7.81
N SER A 369 -16.68 -3.48 7.06
CA SER A 369 -16.54 -3.53 5.60
C SER A 369 -17.30 -2.39 4.93
N GLU A 370 -16.87 -2.03 3.72
CA GLU A 370 -17.46 -0.93 2.93
C GLU A 370 -18.95 -1.15 2.61
N ASP A 371 -19.38 -2.41 2.49
CA ASP A 371 -20.79 -2.80 2.30
C ASP A 371 -21.62 -2.86 3.60
N GLY A 372 -21.00 -2.57 4.75
CA GLY A 372 -21.64 -2.59 6.07
C GLY A 372 -22.00 -3.98 6.61
N GLN A 373 -21.74 -5.07 5.87
CA GLN A 373 -22.22 -6.42 6.22
C GLN A 373 -21.29 -7.20 7.15
N THR A 374 -20.03 -6.77 7.26
CA THR A 374 -18.97 -7.55 7.91
C THR A 374 -18.23 -6.72 8.95
N VAL A 375 -18.16 -7.22 10.19
CA VAL A 375 -17.38 -6.60 11.27
C VAL A 375 -16.06 -7.32 11.44
N THR A 376 -14.95 -6.59 11.49
CA THR A 376 -13.61 -7.12 11.76
C THR A 376 -13.08 -6.62 13.09
N PHE A 377 -12.36 -7.46 13.83
CA PHE A 377 -11.80 -7.11 15.15
C PHE A 377 -10.62 -8.02 15.49
N ALA A 378 -9.72 -7.57 16.37
CA ALA A 378 -8.67 -8.40 16.94
C ALA A 378 -9.19 -9.11 18.21
N SER A 379 -8.82 -10.38 18.40
CA SER A 379 -9.25 -11.19 19.55
C SER A 379 -8.19 -12.18 20.01
N ASP A 380 -8.06 -12.34 21.32
CA ASP A 380 -7.22 -13.37 21.97
C ASP A 380 -7.98 -14.70 22.21
N ARG A 381 -9.19 -14.86 21.64
CA ARG A 381 -10.05 -16.03 21.88
C ARG A 381 -9.43 -17.39 21.54
N ALA A 382 -8.33 -17.42 20.80
CA ALA A 382 -7.59 -18.63 20.42
C ALA A 382 -6.21 -18.76 21.09
N GLY A 383 -5.86 -17.91 22.06
CA GLY A 383 -4.60 -17.94 22.79
C GLY A 383 -4.10 -16.56 23.20
N SER A 384 -2.95 -16.47 23.88
CA SER A 384 -2.44 -15.23 24.49
C SER A 384 -2.04 -14.11 23.52
N VAL A 385 -2.17 -14.32 22.20
CA VAL A 385 -1.84 -13.32 21.16
C VAL A 385 -3.12 -12.97 20.40
N ALA A 386 -3.44 -11.68 20.32
CA ALA A 386 -4.60 -11.20 19.58
C ALA A 386 -4.41 -11.45 18.06
N THR A 387 -5.34 -12.17 17.44
CA THR A 387 -5.40 -12.39 15.99
C THR A 387 -6.65 -11.74 15.40
N LEU A 388 -6.67 -11.44 14.10
CA LEU A 388 -7.83 -10.83 13.45
C LEU A 388 -8.96 -11.85 13.27
N TYR A 389 -10.18 -11.37 13.40
CA TYR A 389 -11.43 -12.11 13.19
C TYR A 389 -12.39 -11.26 12.37
N ARG A 390 -13.28 -11.95 11.66
CA ARG A 390 -14.41 -11.42 10.92
C ARG A 390 -15.69 -11.97 11.52
N MET A 391 -16.75 -11.18 11.57
CA MET A 391 -18.10 -11.57 11.94
C MET A 391 -19.09 -11.14 10.86
N ASP A 392 -19.97 -12.07 10.47
CA ASP A 392 -21.16 -11.83 9.65
C ASP A 392 -22.34 -12.68 10.15
N ARG A 393 -23.43 -12.78 9.38
CA ARG A 393 -24.62 -13.58 9.75
C ARG A 393 -24.33 -15.06 10.00
N ASN A 394 -23.22 -15.59 9.50
CA ASN A 394 -22.82 -16.98 9.67
C ASN A 394 -21.96 -17.20 10.93
N GLY A 395 -21.66 -16.14 11.70
CA GLY A 395 -20.91 -16.21 12.95
C GLY A 395 -19.51 -15.57 12.86
N VAL A 396 -18.64 -15.95 13.79
CA VAL A 396 -17.27 -15.42 13.89
C VAL A 396 -16.25 -16.38 13.28
N THR A 397 -15.45 -15.88 12.33
CA THR A 397 -14.40 -16.61 11.63
C THR A 397 -13.04 -15.96 11.88
N LYS A 398 -12.01 -16.78 12.17
CA LYS A 398 -10.62 -16.30 12.31
C LYS A 398 -10.08 -15.85 10.96
N LEU A 399 -9.57 -14.63 10.88
CA LEU A 399 -8.81 -14.15 9.73
C LEU A 399 -7.36 -14.60 9.90
N THR A 400 -7.00 -15.67 9.23
CA THR A 400 -5.60 -16.02 9.01
C THR A 400 -5.10 -15.24 7.79
N ALA A 401 -3.90 -14.65 7.88
CA ALA A 401 -3.14 -14.27 6.69
C ALA A 401 -2.65 -15.56 5.98
N ALA A 402 -3.60 -16.31 5.43
CA ALA A 402 -3.30 -17.24 4.37
C ALA A 402 -3.54 -16.43 3.10
N SER A 403 -2.47 -16.19 2.33
CA SER A 403 -2.72 -15.98 0.91
C SER A 403 -3.48 -17.23 0.45
N PRO A 404 -4.65 -17.10 -0.21
CA PRO A 404 -5.36 -18.25 -0.76
C PRO A 404 -4.53 -19.03 -1.79
N PHE A 405 -3.32 -18.56 -2.09
CA PHE A 405 -2.48 -19.02 -3.18
C PHE A 405 -1.00 -19.23 -2.83
N ALA A 406 -0.54 -18.89 -1.62
CA ALA A 406 0.87 -19.13 -1.27
C ALA A 406 1.13 -20.63 -1.16
N ASN A 407 1.93 -21.17 -2.09
CA ASN A 407 2.33 -22.58 -2.19
C ASN A 407 1.17 -23.59 -2.23
N ALA A 408 0.01 -23.20 -2.78
CA ALA A 408 -1.11 -24.12 -2.97
C ALA A 408 -0.80 -25.20 -4.05
N TYR A 409 0.03 -24.85 -5.03
CA TYR A 409 0.40 -25.73 -6.15
C TYR A 409 1.89 -25.65 -6.44
N GLU A 410 2.51 -26.81 -6.64
CA GLU A 410 3.89 -26.94 -7.11
C GLU A 410 4.02 -26.42 -8.54
N VAL A 411 3.01 -26.66 -9.38
CA VAL A 411 2.89 -26.09 -10.73
C VAL A 411 1.70 -25.14 -10.81
N SER A 412 2.04 -23.86 -10.98
CA SER A 412 1.12 -22.74 -11.11
C SER A 412 0.98 -22.34 -12.58
N HIS A 413 -0.16 -22.64 -13.20
CA HIS A 413 -0.41 -22.32 -14.60
C HIS A 413 -1.02 -20.93 -14.76
N VAL A 414 -0.45 -20.12 -15.66
CA VAL A 414 -1.10 -18.92 -16.20
C VAL A 414 -1.41 -19.17 -17.67
N ILE A 415 -2.68 -19.03 -18.04
CA ILE A 415 -3.10 -19.15 -19.43
C ILE A 415 -3.29 -17.77 -20.05
N GLY A 416 -2.84 -17.59 -21.28
CA GLY A 416 -3.07 -16.40 -22.09
C GLY A 416 -4.23 -16.61 -23.05
N VAL A 417 -5.13 -15.65 -23.12
CA VAL A 417 -6.21 -15.57 -24.12
C VAL A 417 -6.21 -14.20 -24.76
N GLY A 418 -6.75 -14.10 -25.97
CA GLY A 418 -6.87 -12.82 -26.66
C GLY A 418 -6.58 -12.92 -28.15
N GLN A 419 -5.85 -11.92 -28.66
CA GLN A 419 -5.56 -11.78 -30.09
C GLN A 419 -4.06 -11.58 -30.36
N SER A 420 -3.72 -10.86 -31.43
CA SER A 420 -2.35 -10.72 -31.96
C SER A 420 -1.35 -10.20 -30.93
N LEU A 421 -1.75 -9.30 -30.03
CA LEU A 421 -0.90 -8.83 -28.94
C LEU A 421 -0.61 -9.92 -27.89
N MET A 422 -1.59 -10.75 -27.53
CA MET A 422 -1.32 -11.88 -26.64
C MET A 422 -0.31 -12.86 -27.27
N LEU A 423 -0.34 -13.00 -28.60
CA LEU A 423 0.59 -13.84 -29.37
C LEU A 423 1.99 -13.22 -29.57
N GLY A 424 2.25 -11.98 -29.17
CA GLY A 424 3.54 -11.33 -29.42
C GLY A 424 3.76 -10.92 -30.87
N ALA A 425 2.71 -10.41 -31.54
CA ALA A 425 2.77 -9.99 -32.94
C ALA A 425 3.84 -8.92 -33.16
N LEU A 426 4.62 -9.12 -34.22
CA LEU A 426 5.71 -8.28 -34.74
C LEU A 426 6.92 -8.12 -33.81
N ALA A 427 6.93 -8.82 -32.67
CA ALA A 427 7.97 -8.74 -31.65
C ALA A 427 9.24 -9.55 -31.99
N VAL A 428 9.82 -9.32 -33.17
CA VAL A 428 10.96 -10.09 -33.69
C VAL A 428 12.19 -9.20 -33.85
N PRO A 429 13.38 -9.65 -33.39
CA PRO A 429 13.66 -10.95 -32.76
C PRO A 429 13.17 -11.05 -31.30
N PRO A 430 12.85 -12.26 -30.81
CA PRO A 430 12.57 -12.49 -29.40
C PRO A 430 13.80 -12.16 -28.54
N LEU A 431 13.56 -11.65 -27.33
CA LEU A 431 14.61 -11.24 -26.40
C LEU A 431 14.83 -12.28 -25.29
N SER A 432 13.78 -12.97 -24.86
CA SER A 432 13.78 -13.94 -23.76
C SER A 432 14.06 -15.37 -24.25
N THR A 433 15.25 -15.58 -24.83
CA THR A 433 15.65 -16.86 -25.47
C THR A 433 16.35 -17.84 -24.53
N SER A 434 16.42 -17.52 -23.24
CA SER A 434 16.96 -18.36 -22.18
C SER A 434 16.07 -18.27 -20.93
N GLN A 435 15.99 -19.34 -20.15
CA GLN A 435 15.15 -19.38 -18.95
C GLN A 435 16.00 -19.38 -17.66
N PRO A 436 16.07 -18.24 -16.93
CA PRO A 436 16.92 -18.10 -15.75
C PRO A 436 16.29 -18.56 -14.43
N TYR A 437 14.99 -18.85 -14.39
CA TYR A 437 14.24 -19.09 -13.14
C TYR A 437 13.30 -20.31 -13.20
N ASP A 438 13.64 -21.30 -14.03
CA ASP A 438 12.96 -22.60 -14.12
C ASP A 438 11.45 -22.55 -14.46
N SER A 439 10.96 -21.43 -15.01
CA SER A 439 9.60 -21.39 -15.57
C SER A 439 9.50 -22.30 -16.79
N ILE A 440 8.31 -22.85 -17.04
CA ILE A 440 8.09 -23.87 -18.07
C ILE A 440 6.96 -23.51 -19.03
N MET A 441 7.00 -24.11 -20.22
CA MET A 441 5.96 -24.07 -21.24
C MET A 441 5.77 -25.48 -21.81
N PHE A 442 4.75 -25.69 -22.64
CA PHE A 442 4.61 -26.95 -23.38
C PHE A 442 5.75 -27.15 -24.37
N ASN A 443 5.99 -28.40 -24.78
CA ASN A 443 7.09 -28.76 -25.65
C ASN A 443 7.04 -28.13 -27.05
N SER A 444 5.86 -27.67 -27.52
CA SER A 444 5.74 -26.88 -28.75
C SER A 444 5.92 -25.36 -28.56
N GLY A 445 6.03 -24.89 -27.32
CA GLY A 445 6.17 -23.47 -26.99
C GLY A 445 4.96 -22.88 -26.27
N LEU A 446 5.01 -21.57 -26.02
CA LEU A 446 3.91 -20.80 -25.41
C LEU A 446 2.64 -20.83 -26.29
N ARG A 447 2.79 -20.77 -27.61
CA ARG A 447 1.70 -20.76 -28.61
C ARG A 447 1.22 -22.18 -28.94
N CYS A 448 1.00 -23.02 -27.93
CA CYS A 448 0.85 -24.47 -28.13
C CYS A 448 -0.40 -24.90 -28.93
N GLY A 449 -1.45 -24.07 -28.97
CA GLY A 449 -2.68 -24.32 -29.73
C GLY A 449 -2.64 -23.90 -31.21
N VAL A 450 -1.48 -23.42 -31.65
CA VAL A 450 -1.26 -22.84 -32.95
C VAL A 450 -0.48 -23.86 -33.80
N ASP A 451 -1.19 -24.82 -34.40
CA ASP A 451 -0.52 -25.73 -35.35
C ASP A 451 -0.13 -24.95 -36.61
N SER A 452 1.17 -24.96 -36.92
CA SER A 452 1.75 -24.35 -38.11
C SER A 452 1.05 -24.86 -39.37
N GLY A 453 0.17 -24.07 -40.01
CA GLY A 453 -0.43 -24.56 -41.25
C GLY A 453 -1.42 -23.70 -42.03
N ASN A 454 -2.30 -22.87 -41.43
CA ASN A 454 -3.27 -22.13 -42.23
C ASN A 454 -3.90 -20.93 -41.51
N ALA A 455 -3.83 -19.75 -42.14
CA ALA A 455 -4.42 -18.49 -41.67
C ALA A 455 -5.95 -18.40 -41.80
N SER A 456 -6.60 -19.47 -42.30
CA SER A 456 -8.04 -19.47 -42.61
C SER A 456 -8.88 -20.14 -41.53
N SER A 457 -8.25 -20.83 -40.56
CA SER A 457 -8.93 -21.59 -39.52
C SER A 457 -7.99 -21.81 -38.33
N TYR A 458 -8.46 -21.54 -37.12
CA TYR A 458 -7.74 -21.92 -35.91
C TYR A 458 -7.87 -23.45 -35.68
N PRO A 459 -6.81 -24.24 -35.80
CA PRO A 459 -6.90 -25.70 -35.70
C PRO A 459 -7.01 -26.19 -34.26
N ALA A 460 -7.50 -27.42 -34.07
CA ALA A 460 -7.43 -28.07 -32.76
C ALA A 460 -5.99 -28.41 -32.38
N VAL A 461 -5.63 -28.21 -31.11
CA VAL A 461 -4.29 -28.52 -30.61
C VAL A 461 -3.97 -30.02 -30.73
N GLN A 462 -2.84 -30.35 -31.34
CA GLN A 462 -2.33 -31.72 -31.37
C GLN A 462 -1.81 -32.15 -30.00
N SER A 463 -2.14 -33.37 -29.58
CA SER A 463 -1.66 -33.92 -28.29
C SER A 463 -0.13 -33.97 -28.19
N ALA A 464 0.57 -34.14 -29.32
CA ALA A 464 2.03 -34.11 -29.38
C ALA A 464 2.62 -32.74 -29.00
N ASN A 465 1.89 -31.64 -29.22
CA ASN A 465 2.33 -30.29 -28.89
C ASN A 465 2.26 -29.98 -27.39
N ILE A 466 1.40 -30.70 -26.68
CA ILE A 466 1.12 -30.52 -25.24
C ILE A 466 1.45 -31.78 -24.44
N ALA A 467 2.42 -32.57 -24.89
CA ALA A 467 2.75 -33.87 -24.33
C ALA A 467 3.73 -33.80 -23.15
N SER A 468 4.51 -32.71 -23.05
CA SER A 468 5.53 -32.53 -22.01
C SER A 468 5.86 -31.05 -21.80
N PHE A 469 6.66 -30.77 -20.77
CA PHE A 469 7.13 -29.42 -20.47
C PHE A 469 8.59 -29.23 -20.85
N THR A 470 8.95 -28.01 -21.24
CA THR A 470 10.30 -27.56 -21.54
C THR A 470 10.53 -26.19 -20.89
N PRO A 471 11.78 -25.74 -20.64
CA PRO A 471 12.03 -24.40 -20.12
C PRO A 471 11.36 -23.32 -21.00
N MET A 472 10.70 -22.36 -20.36
CA MET A 472 9.97 -21.31 -21.04
C MET A 472 10.93 -20.32 -21.69
N VAL A 473 10.95 -20.32 -23.02
CA VAL A 473 11.72 -19.40 -23.86
C VAL A 473 10.86 -18.90 -25.01
N GLU A 474 11.11 -17.68 -25.45
CA GLU A 474 10.47 -17.11 -26.63
C GLU A 474 11.15 -17.60 -27.90
N ALA A 475 10.34 -17.82 -28.93
CA ALA A 475 10.78 -18.22 -30.25
C ALA A 475 10.01 -17.46 -31.32
N THR A 476 10.65 -17.22 -32.45
CA THR A 476 9.99 -16.69 -33.64
C THR A 476 9.07 -17.75 -34.23
N ASP A 477 7.80 -17.39 -34.42
CA ASP A 477 6.79 -18.21 -35.05
C ASP A 477 6.18 -17.43 -36.23
N ALA A 478 5.98 -18.12 -37.35
CA ALA A 478 5.44 -17.54 -38.58
C ALA A 478 3.96 -17.90 -38.80
N PHE A 479 3.28 -18.51 -37.82
CA PHE A 479 1.82 -18.64 -37.88
C PHE A 479 1.21 -17.25 -38.05
N GLU A 480 0.19 -17.08 -38.92
CA GLU A 480 -0.58 -15.84 -39.12
C GLU A 480 0.15 -14.49 -38.89
N GLY A 481 1.33 -14.33 -39.48
CA GLY A 481 2.17 -13.16 -39.28
C GLY A 481 3.53 -13.52 -38.73
N THR A 482 4.21 -12.54 -38.14
CA THR A 482 5.55 -12.71 -37.55
C THR A 482 5.42 -12.50 -36.05
N TYR A 483 5.49 -13.57 -35.27
CA TYR A 483 5.37 -13.55 -33.81
C TYR A 483 6.75 -13.75 -33.15
N GLY A 484 6.96 -13.17 -31.97
CA GLY A 484 8.18 -13.34 -31.19
C GLY A 484 7.95 -13.20 -29.69
N GLU A 485 8.56 -12.20 -29.06
CA GLU A 485 8.45 -11.96 -27.61
C GLU A 485 6.99 -11.78 -27.16
N THR A 486 6.59 -12.45 -26.08
CA THR A 486 5.28 -12.27 -25.45
C THR A 486 5.37 -11.62 -24.09
N VAL A 487 4.22 -11.20 -23.56
CA VAL A 487 4.05 -10.71 -22.19
C VAL A 487 4.45 -11.78 -21.13
N MET A 488 4.34 -13.08 -21.46
CA MET A 488 4.52 -14.17 -20.50
C MET A 488 5.96 -14.22 -19.97
N SER A 489 6.95 -14.09 -20.85
CA SER A 489 8.36 -14.19 -20.46
C SER A 489 8.82 -13.01 -19.61
N GLY A 490 8.42 -11.79 -19.96
CA GLY A 490 8.63 -10.62 -19.12
C GLY A 490 7.99 -10.79 -17.74
N CYS A 491 6.76 -11.31 -17.71
CA CYS A 491 6.01 -11.52 -16.48
C CYS A 491 6.65 -12.54 -15.55
N PHE A 492 6.88 -13.76 -16.03
CA PHE A 492 7.35 -14.84 -15.15
C PHE A 492 8.77 -14.58 -14.66
N ASN A 493 9.65 -14.06 -15.53
CA ASN A 493 11.01 -13.73 -15.12
C ASN A 493 11.03 -12.64 -14.05
N HIS A 494 10.17 -11.61 -14.18
CA HIS A 494 10.04 -10.58 -13.15
C HIS A 494 9.43 -11.14 -11.87
N PHE A 495 8.32 -11.88 -11.99
CA PHE A 495 7.62 -12.45 -10.85
C PHE A 495 8.54 -13.33 -10.00
N VAL A 496 9.20 -14.33 -10.60
CA VAL A 496 10.05 -15.26 -9.84
C VAL A 496 11.24 -14.53 -9.22
N ARG A 497 11.85 -13.57 -9.95
CA ARG A 497 12.95 -12.77 -9.41
C ARG A 497 12.55 -11.92 -8.20
N ARG A 498 11.35 -11.35 -8.19
CA ARG A 498 10.89 -10.43 -7.13
C ARG A 498 10.16 -11.12 -5.99
N HIS A 499 9.55 -12.26 -6.25
CA HIS A 499 8.64 -12.92 -5.34
C HIS A 499 9.09 -14.33 -4.94
N ALA A 500 10.39 -14.63 -5.05
CA ALA A 500 10.98 -15.88 -4.54
C ALA A 500 10.63 -16.16 -3.06
N ALA A 501 10.39 -15.11 -2.26
CA ALA A 501 9.98 -15.22 -0.87
C ALA A 501 8.53 -15.74 -0.67
N LEU A 502 7.69 -15.76 -1.72
CA LEU A 502 6.35 -16.38 -1.66
C LEU A 502 6.41 -17.92 -1.62
N GLY A 503 7.61 -18.49 -1.77
CA GLY A 503 7.87 -19.93 -1.81
C GLY A 503 8.06 -20.43 -3.24
N LYS A 504 8.50 -21.69 -3.38
CA LYS A 504 8.82 -22.28 -4.68
C LYS A 504 7.54 -22.74 -5.36
N THR A 505 7.15 -22.05 -6.44
CA THR A 505 6.16 -22.53 -7.40
C THR A 505 6.77 -22.46 -8.80
N THR A 506 6.63 -23.53 -9.58
CA THR A 506 7.01 -23.56 -10.99
C THR A 506 5.89 -22.91 -11.79
N LEU A 507 6.18 -21.83 -12.50
CA LEU A 507 5.20 -21.17 -13.37
C LEU A 507 5.14 -21.89 -14.72
N LEU A 508 3.95 -22.33 -15.11
CA LEU A 508 3.63 -22.86 -16.44
C LEU A 508 2.90 -21.78 -17.24
N GLY A 509 3.32 -21.56 -18.50
CA GLY A 509 2.66 -20.63 -19.42
C GLY A 509 2.13 -21.33 -20.68
N SER A 510 0.94 -20.93 -21.12
CA SER A 510 0.39 -21.27 -22.44
C SER A 510 -0.45 -20.13 -23.01
N ILE A 511 -0.63 -20.07 -24.33
CA ILE A 511 -1.35 -19.00 -25.03
C ILE A 511 -2.34 -19.61 -26.03
N HIS A 512 -3.58 -19.12 -25.98
CA HIS A 512 -4.73 -19.55 -26.75
C HIS A 512 -5.47 -18.32 -27.29
N ALA A 513 -4.93 -17.78 -28.39
CA ALA A 513 -5.34 -16.50 -28.96
C ALA A 513 -5.35 -16.57 -30.50
N TRP A 514 -6.17 -15.74 -31.16
CA TRP A 514 -6.26 -15.66 -32.62
C TRP A 514 -6.10 -14.22 -33.12
N GLY A 515 -5.08 -13.97 -33.95
CA GLY A 515 -4.72 -12.62 -34.38
C GLY A 515 -5.78 -11.96 -35.26
N GLY A 516 -6.19 -10.72 -34.92
CA GLY A 516 -7.13 -9.95 -35.75
C GLY A 516 -8.59 -10.40 -35.65
N HIS A 517 -8.94 -11.10 -34.57
CA HIS A 517 -10.30 -11.61 -34.33
C HIS A 517 -10.93 -10.98 -33.10
N ALA A 518 -12.24 -10.75 -33.17
CA ALA A 518 -13.05 -10.22 -32.06
C ALA A 518 -13.42 -11.34 -31.07
N TYR A 519 -13.99 -10.96 -29.92
CA TYR A 519 -14.41 -11.90 -28.86
C TYR A 519 -15.19 -13.11 -29.39
N SER A 520 -16.11 -12.89 -30.35
CA SER A 520 -16.95 -13.94 -30.94
C SER A 520 -16.19 -15.09 -31.61
N ALA A 521 -14.92 -14.92 -31.94
CA ALA A 521 -14.07 -15.93 -32.57
C ALA A 521 -13.03 -16.56 -31.63
N VAL A 522 -12.91 -16.06 -30.39
CA VAL A 522 -11.93 -16.54 -29.39
C VAL A 522 -12.56 -16.93 -28.04
N GLY A 523 -13.80 -16.50 -27.78
CA GLY A 523 -14.56 -16.77 -26.57
C GLY A 523 -15.09 -18.21 -26.45
N PRO A 524 -15.96 -18.47 -25.47
CA PRO A 524 -16.54 -19.79 -25.21
C PRO A 524 -17.14 -20.45 -26.45
N GLY A 525 -16.88 -21.76 -26.63
CA GLY A 525 -17.37 -22.55 -27.77
C GLY A 525 -16.54 -22.45 -29.05
N THR A 526 -15.49 -21.63 -29.07
CA THR A 526 -14.56 -21.48 -30.20
C THR A 526 -13.34 -22.41 -30.07
N GLN A 527 -12.58 -22.60 -31.16
CA GLN A 527 -11.40 -23.47 -31.11
C GLN A 527 -10.27 -22.96 -30.20
N PRO A 528 -9.94 -21.65 -30.14
CA PRO A 528 -9.01 -21.13 -29.13
C PRO A 528 -9.42 -21.50 -27.69
N TYR A 529 -10.70 -21.34 -27.36
CA TYR A 529 -11.23 -21.74 -26.05
C TYR A 529 -11.08 -23.26 -25.80
N LEU A 530 -11.44 -24.09 -26.77
CA LEU A 530 -11.28 -25.55 -26.65
C LEU A 530 -9.81 -25.97 -26.50
N ASN A 531 -8.88 -25.29 -27.19
CA ASN A 531 -7.45 -25.54 -27.07
C ASN A 531 -6.91 -25.16 -25.68
N ALA A 532 -7.46 -24.11 -25.06
CA ALA A 532 -7.15 -23.77 -23.68
C ALA A 532 -7.54 -24.91 -22.73
N LEU A 533 -8.76 -25.42 -22.83
CA LEU A 533 -9.25 -26.53 -21.99
C LEU A 533 -8.44 -27.82 -22.20
N ALA A 534 -8.09 -28.14 -23.44
CA ALA A 534 -7.24 -29.28 -23.76
C ALA A 534 -5.84 -29.14 -23.13
N SER A 535 -5.26 -27.94 -23.17
CA SER A 535 -3.95 -27.66 -22.58
C SER A 535 -3.99 -27.72 -21.05
N ILE A 536 -5.03 -27.18 -20.40
CA ILE A 536 -5.23 -27.30 -18.95
C ILE A 536 -5.35 -28.78 -18.53
N THR A 537 -6.10 -29.57 -19.31
CA THR A 537 -6.28 -31.01 -19.06
C THR A 537 -4.95 -31.76 -19.19
N ALA A 538 -4.17 -31.47 -20.24
CA ALA A 538 -2.86 -32.09 -20.44
C ALA A 538 -1.87 -31.68 -19.35
N ALA A 539 -1.83 -30.40 -18.96
CA ALA A 539 -0.97 -29.93 -17.88
C ALA A 539 -1.26 -30.63 -16.55
N LYS A 540 -2.55 -30.78 -16.20
CA LYS A 540 -2.96 -31.56 -15.02
C LYS A 540 -2.49 -33.02 -15.10
N ALA A 541 -2.63 -33.65 -16.27
CA ALA A 541 -2.21 -35.04 -16.44
C ALA A 541 -0.69 -35.21 -16.29
N ILE A 542 0.11 -34.32 -16.90
CA ILE A 542 1.58 -34.36 -16.83
C ILE A 542 2.07 -34.15 -15.39
N THR A 543 1.52 -33.15 -14.70
CA THR A 543 1.91 -32.83 -13.30
C THR A 543 1.51 -33.92 -12.31
N VAL A 544 0.29 -34.47 -12.42
CA VAL A 544 -0.15 -35.60 -11.59
C VAL A 544 0.72 -36.84 -11.84
N ALA A 545 1.11 -37.11 -13.09
CA ALA A 545 2.04 -38.19 -13.41
C ALA A 545 3.43 -37.98 -12.79
N ALA A 546 3.85 -36.73 -12.60
CA ALA A 546 5.07 -36.35 -11.87
C ALA A 546 4.90 -36.32 -10.35
N SER A 547 3.71 -36.67 -9.81
CA SER A 547 3.37 -36.56 -8.39
C SER A 547 3.42 -35.12 -7.84
N GLU A 548 3.20 -34.13 -8.70
CA GLU A 548 3.13 -32.72 -8.34
C GLU A 548 1.67 -32.23 -8.29
N THR A 549 1.43 -31.21 -7.48
CA THR A 549 0.16 -30.48 -7.41
C THR A 549 0.05 -29.42 -8.51
N TYR A 550 -1.14 -29.29 -9.10
CA TYR A 550 -1.40 -28.40 -10.23
C TYR A 550 -2.63 -27.51 -10.02
N GLY A 551 -2.49 -26.23 -10.37
CA GLY A 551 -3.61 -25.29 -10.40
C GLY A 551 -3.36 -24.12 -11.35
N VAL A 552 -4.44 -23.64 -11.97
CA VAL A 552 -4.45 -22.41 -12.76
C VAL A 552 -4.63 -21.21 -11.83
N ARG A 553 -3.76 -20.21 -11.99
CA ARG A 553 -3.63 -19.10 -11.03
C ARG A 553 -4.16 -17.78 -11.55
N ALA A 554 -4.08 -17.58 -12.85
CA ALA A 554 -4.59 -16.39 -13.53
C ALA A 554 -4.84 -16.69 -15.01
N ILE A 555 -5.73 -15.90 -15.60
CA ILE A 555 -5.94 -15.81 -17.04
C ILE A 555 -5.40 -14.45 -17.47
N PHE A 556 -4.47 -14.39 -18.41
CA PHE A 556 -4.05 -13.13 -19.02
C PHE A 556 -4.89 -12.87 -20.25
N CYS A 557 -5.49 -11.69 -20.37
CA CYS A 557 -6.29 -11.29 -21.51
C CYS A 557 -5.71 -10.03 -22.14
N ILE A 558 -5.17 -10.15 -23.37
CA ILE A 558 -4.80 -8.97 -24.18
C ILE A 558 -5.64 -9.00 -25.45
N HIS A 559 -6.73 -8.25 -25.39
CA HIS A 559 -7.78 -8.23 -26.40
C HIS A 559 -8.59 -6.92 -26.33
N GLY A 560 -9.26 -6.61 -27.45
CA GLY A 560 -10.21 -5.51 -27.55
C GLY A 560 -10.00 -4.69 -28.82
N GLU A 561 -8.82 -4.77 -29.42
CA GLU A 561 -8.46 -3.98 -30.59
C GLU A 561 -9.33 -4.34 -31.81
N GLN A 562 -9.65 -5.62 -32.02
CA GLN A 562 -10.57 -6.01 -33.09
C GLN A 562 -12.03 -5.66 -32.79
N ASP A 563 -12.42 -5.69 -31.51
CA ASP A 563 -13.75 -5.25 -31.06
C ASP A 563 -13.90 -3.73 -31.09
N GLU A 564 -12.81 -2.98 -31.10
CA GLU A 564 -12.85 -1.53 -31.31
C GLU A 564 -13.14 -1.19 -32.78
N LEU A 565 -12.79 -2.01 -33.76
CA LEU A 565 -12.99 -1.67 -35.18
C LEU A 565 -14.46 -1.41 -35.57
N GLY A 566 -14.65 -0.54 -36.57
CA GLY A 566 -15.95 -0.32 -37.21
C GLY A 566 -16.86 0.59 -36.39
N SER A 567 -17.93 0.04 -35.82
CA SER A 567 -18.80 0.77 -34.88
C SER A 567 -18.43 0.51 -33.42
N GLY A 568 -17.39 -0.28 -33.17
CA GLY A 568 -17.09 -0.88 -31.88
C GLY A 568 -18.12 -1.94 -31.44
N ASN A 569 -17.70 -2.86 -30.58
CA ASN A 569 -18.58 -3.77 -29.87
C ASN A 569 -19.14 -3.08 -28.62
N PRO A 570 -20.46 -2.82 -28.56
CA PRO A 570 -21.08 -2.17 -27.40
C PRO A 570 -21.32 -3.11 -26.21
N ASN A 571 -21.06 -4.41 -26.35
CA ASN A 571 -21.31 -5.43 -25.33
C ASN A 571 -20.02 -6.01 -24.73
N TYR A 572 -18.87 -5.41 -25.04
CA TYR A 572 -17.57 -5.97 -24.69
C TYR A 572 -17.36 -6.12 -23.18
N GLU A 573 -17.96 -5.24 -22.37
CA GLU A 573 -17.99 -5.39 -20.91
C GLU A 573 -18.62 -6.73 -20.48
N ALA A 574 -19.81 -7.04 -20.99
CA ALA A 574 -20.53 -8.28 -20.69
C ALA A 574 -19.81 -9.50 -21.27
N ASP A 575 -19.18 -9.35 -22.43
CA ASP A 575 -18.36 -10.38 -23.06
C ASP A 575 -17.16 -10.75 -22.18
N LEU A 576 -16.45 -9.78 -21.59
CA LEU A 576 -15.34 -10.04 -20.65
C LEU A 576 -15.80 -10.78 -19.40
N VAL A 577 -16.95 -10.39 -18.83
CA VAL A 577 -17.53 -11.06 -17.65
C VAL A 577 -17.87 -12.51 -17.98
N THR A 578 -18.51 -12.75 -19.12
CA THR A 578 -18.86 -14.09 -19.60
C THR A 578 -17.60 -14.93 -19.87
N TRP A 579 -16.59 -14.34 -20.51
CA TRP A 579 -15.35 -15.04 -20.82
C TRP A 579 -14.61 -15.49 -19.55
N GLN A 580 -14.53 -14.62 -18.55
CA GLN A 580 -13.94 -14.94 -17.26
C GLN A 580 -14.73 -16.03 -16.53
N SER A 581 -16.06 -15.92 -16.47
CA SER A 581 -16.90 -16.90 -15.76
C SER A 581 -16.86 -18.28 -16.39
N ASP A 582 -16.84 -18.35 -17.72
CA ASP A 582 -16.86 -19.62 -18.45
C ASP A 582 -15.51 -20.34 -18.35
N LEU A 583 -14.40 -19.60 -18.54
CA LEU A 583 -13.07 -20.14 -18.32
C LEU A 583 -12.90 -20.60 -16.87
N GLN A 584 -13.32 -19.80 -15.87
CA GLN A 584 -13.23 -20.20 -14.47
C GLN A 584 -14.00 -21.49 -14.22
N SER A 585 -15.25 -21.57 -14.68
CA SER A 585 -16.11 -22.76 -14.48
C SER A 585 -15.49 -24.00 -15.11
N ALA A 586 -14.97 -23.88 -16.33
CA ALA A 586 -14.32 -24.99 -17.03
C ALA A 586 -12.99 -25.40 -16.37
N ILE A 587 -12.18 -24.44 -15.94
CA ILE A 587 -10.94 -24.69 -15.20
C ILE A 587 -11.24 -25.42 -13.91
N GLN A 588 -12.20 -24.95 -13.11
CA GLN A 588 -12.58 -25.58 -11.84
C GLN A 588 -13.11 -27.00 -12.05
N ALA A 589 -13.89 -27.24 -13.13
CA ALA A 589 -14.34 -28.58 -13.49
C ALA A 589 -13.19 -29.53 -13.85
N ILE A 590 -12.17 -29.06 -14.58
CA ILE A 590 -11.01 -29.87 -14.97
C ILE A 590 -10.07 -30.11 -13.77
N THR A 591 -9.81 -29.07 -13.00
CA THR A 591 -8.75 -29.05 -11.99
C THR A 591 -9.23 -29.53 -10.62
N GLY A 592 -10.49 -29.27 -10.28
CA GLY A 592 -11.02 -29.42 -8.92
C GLY A 592 -10.76 -28.21 -8.02
N GLN A 593 -10.20 -27.12 -8.56
CA GLN A 593 -9.99 -25.87 -7.84
C GLN A 593 -11.34 -25.27 -7.40
N THR A 594 -11.32 -24.56 -6.28
CA THR A 594 -12.53 -23.91 -5.71
C THR A 594 -12.37 -22.40 -5.58
N GLU A 595 -11.13 -21.95 -5.56
CA GLU A 595 -10.75 -20.56 -5.52
C GLU A 595 -11.03 -19.85 -6.85
N THR A 596 -11.25 -18.54 -6.75
CA THR A 596 -11.45 -17.66 -7.91
C THR A 596 -10.18 -17.62 -8.77
N ILE A 597 -10.35 -17.75 -10.09
CA ILE A 597 -9.27 -17.60 -11.07
C ILE A 597 -9.45 -16.23 -11.74
N PRO A 598 -8.67 -15.22 -11.35
CA PRO A 598 -8.81 -13.88 -11.91
C PRO A 598 -8.34 -13.82 -13.37
N MET A 599 -9.06 -13.06 -14.17
CA MET A 599 -8.63 -12.59 -15.48
C MET A 599 -7.96 -11.21 -15.33
N ILE A 600 -6.68 -11.17 -15.64
CA ILE A 600 -5.85 -9.96 -15.64
C ILE A 600 -5.78 -9.46 -17.09
N LEU A 601 -6.26 -8.24 -17.34
CA LEU A 601 -6.33 -7.65 -18.67
C LEU A 601 -5.55 -6.33 -18.75
N SER A 602 -5.19 -5.92 -19.96
CA SER A 602 -4.69 -4.56 -20.21
C SER A 602 -5.65 -3.74 -21.02
N GLN A 603 -5.77 -2.47 -20.67
CA GLN A 603 -6.63 -1.54 -21.40
C GLN A 603 -6.02 -1.26 -22.77
N ILE A 604 -6.84 -1.18 -23.83
CA ILE A 604 -6.33 -0.86 -25.16
C ILE A 604 -5.98 0.63 -25.27
N SER A 605 -4.93 0.95 -26.04
CA SER A 605 -4.51 2.34 -26.29
C SER A 605 -4.38 2.67 -27.77
N SER A 606 -4.53 1.68 -28.66
CA SER A 606 -4.41 1.82 -30.12
C SER A 606 -5.72 2.18 -30.82
N TYR A 607 -6.79 2.49 -30.09
CA TYR A 607 -8.10 2.75 -30.68
C TYR A 607 -8.10 3.91 -31.69
N GLY A 608 -7.20 4.89 -31.52
CA GLY A 608 -7.10 6.05 -32.40
C GLY A 608 -6.72 5.72 -33.84
N ILE A 609 -6.11 4.56 -34.11
CA ILE A 609 -5.74 4.14 -35.47
C ILE A 609 -6.95 3.68 -36.30
N TYR A 610 -8.06 3.35 -35.65
CA TYR A 610 -9.23 2.81 -36.31
C TYR A 610 -10.09 3.92 -36.89
N ALA A 611 -10.44 3.79 -38.16
CA ALA A 611 -11.20 4.80 -38.88
C ALA A 611 -12.54 5.07 -38.21
N GLY A 612 -12.81 6.33 -37.86
CA GLY A 612 -14.06 6.75 -37.20
C GLY A 612 -13.99 6.87 -35.67
N HIS A 613 -12.85 6.54 -35.05
CA HIS A 613 -12.73 6.43 -33.59
C HIS A 613 -12.00 7.63 -32.99
N ALA A 614 -12.67 8.79 -32.94
CA ALA A 614 -12.14 9.99 -32.29
C ALA A 614 -12.00 9.85 -30.75
N THR A 615 -12.75 8.91 -30.17
CA THR A 615 -12.82 8.59 -28.74
C THR A 615 -12.96 7.09 -28.56
N PRO A 616 -12.53 6.51 -27.43
CA PRO A 616 -12.51 5.07 -27.21
C PRO A 616 -13.91 4.47 -26.98
N ILE A 617 -14.13 3.25 -27.46
CA ILE A 617 -15.34 2.45 -27.18
C ILE A 617 -15.05 1.30 -26.21
N ILE A 618 -13.93 0.60 -26.37
CA ILE A 618 -13.55 -0.59 -25.61
C ILE A 618 -12.81 -0.28 -24.30
N PRO A 619 -11.84 0.66 -24.22
CA PRO A 619 -11.18 1.03 -22.97
C PRO A 619 -12.12 1.30 -21.78
N PRO A 620 -13.23 2.04 -21.92
CA PRO A 620 -14.16 2.30 -20.82
C PRO A 620 -14.91 1.03 -20.40
N GLN A 621 -15.24 0.15 -21.35
CA GLN A 621 -15.89 -1.13 -21.08
C GLN A 621 -14.95 -2.10 -20.36
N GLN A 622 -13.65 -2.12 -20.70
CA GLN A 622 -12.65 -2.88 -19.97
C GLN A 622 -12.51 -2.42 -18.52
N LEU A 623 -12.55 -1.09 -18.30
CA LEU A 623 -12.49 -0.50 -16.97
C LEU A 623 -13.75 -0.84 -16.16
N ALA A 624 -14.93 -0.60 -16.73
CA ALA A 624 -16.21 -0.91 -16.12
C ALA A 624 -16.34 -2.39 -15.74
N ALA A 625 -15.87 -3.32 -16.60
CA ALA A 625 -15.87 -4.74 -16.32
C ALA A 625 -15.04 -5.08 -15.07
N CYS A 626 -13.88 -4.44 -14.91
CA CYS A 626 -13.02 -4.61 -13.72
C CYS A 626 -13.64 -3.98 -12.47
N ASP A 627 -14.21 -2.79 -12.59
CA ASP A 627 -14.85 -2.06 -11.49
C ASP A 627 -16.03 -2.83 -10.89
N GLN A 628 -16.85 -3.43 -11.74
CA GLN A 628 -18.06 -4.15 -11.34
C GLN A 628 -17.79 -5.60 -10.89
N ASN A 629 -16.59 -6.12 -11.18
CA ASN A 629 -16.22 -7.51 -10.86
C ASN A 629 -14.86 -7.61 -10.13
N PRO A 630 -14.70 -6.90 -8.99
CA PRO A 630 -13.44 -6.87 -8.27
C PRO A 630 -13.01 -8.28 -7.84
N GLY A 631 -11.72 -8.58 -8.01
CA GLY A 631 -11.15 -9.90 -7.70
C GLY A 631 -11.36 -10.97 -8.78
N LYS A 632 -12.23 -10.72 -9.77
CA LYS A 632 -12.42 -11.60 -10.95
C LYS A 632 -11.81 -11.01 -12.22
N LEU A 633 -12.02 -9.71 -12.47
CA LEU A 633 -11.47 -8.98 -13.60
C LEU A 633 -10.58 -7.87 -13.06
N LEU A 634 -9.31 -7.85 -13.50
CA LEU A 634 -8.29 -6.93 -13.00
C LEU A 634 -7.61 -6.23 -14.16
N CYS A 635 -7.66 -4.90 -14.21
CA CYS A 635 -6.95 -4.11 -15.21
C CYS A 635 -5.53 -3.79 -14.72
N VAL A 636 -4.51 -4.14 -15.50
CA VAL A 636 -3.10 -3.78 -15.23
C VAL A 636 -2.86 -2.29 -15.44
N GLY A 637 -3.58 -1.68 -16.38
CA GLY A 637 -3.40 -0.30 -16.82
C GLY A 637 -3.45 -0.18 -18.35
N PRO A 638 -3.16 1.01 -18.88
CA PRO A 638 -3.11 1.29 -20.31
C PRO A 638 -1.80 0.80 -20.94
N LYS A 639 -1.68 0.93 -22.26
CA LYS A 639 -0.48 0.58 -23.03
C LYS A 639 0.21 1.79 -23.69
N TYR A 640 -0.31 3.01 -23.55
CA TYR A 640 0.21 4.18 -24.28
C TYR A 640 1.65 4.57 -23.90
N HIS A 641 2.19 4.15 -22.76
CA HIS A 641 3.58 4.46 -22.38
C HIS A 641 4.58 3.44 -22.94
N LEU A 642 4.12 2.33 -23.48
CA LEU A 642 4.97 1.23 -23.93
C LEU A 642 5.56 1.50 -25.33
N PRO A 643 6.77 1.00 -25.63
CA PRO A 643 7.34 1.08 -26.97
C PRO A 643 6.59 0.18 -27.98
N TYR A 644 6.05 0.79 -29.03
CA TYR A 644 5.41 0.11 -30.16
C TYR A 644 6.40 -0.24 -31.27
N GLU A 645 6.06 -1.24 -32.09
CA GLU A 645 6.80 -1.50 -33.33
C GLU A 645 6.71 -0.30 -34.28
N ALA A 646 7.84 0.00 -34.92
CA ALA A 646 7.97 1.20 -35.73
C ALA A 646 7.02 1.17 -36.94
N GLY A 647 6.20 2.21 -37.08
CA GLY A 647 5.39 2.45 -38.28
C GLY A 647 4.00 1.81 -38.32
N GLN A 648 3.52 1.17 -37.25
CA GLN A 648 2.22 0.46 -37.28
C GLN A 648 1.22 0.81 -36.15
N GLY A 649 1.64 1.25 -34.97
CA GLY A 649 0.75 1.89 -33.96
C GLY A 649 -0.27 1.01 -33.22
N VAL A 650 -0.23 -0.31 -33.40
CA VAL A 650 -1.10 -1.33 -32.78
C VAL A 650 -0.31 -2.33 -31.92
N HIS A 651 0.76 -2.92 -32.45
CA HIS A 651 1.55 -3.93 -31.72
C HIS A 651 2.78 -3.35 -31.04
N LEU A 652 3.05 -3.89 -29.86
CA LEU A 652 4.22 -3.55 -29.07
C LEU A 652 5.49 -4.06 -29.73
N SER A 653 6.60 -3.39 -29.46
CA SER A 653 7.91 -3.94 -29.80
C SER A 653 8.27 -5.11 -28.89
N ALA A 654 9.30 -5.89 -29.24
CA ALA A 654 9.81 -6.93 -28.34
C ALA A 654 10.17 -6.38 -26.94
N ILE A 655 10.71 -5.16 -26.86
CA ILE A 655 10.95 -4.48 -25.58
C ILE A 655 9.62 -4.13 -24.90
N GLY A 656 8.63 -3.64 -25.66
CA GLY A 656 7.32 -3.29 -25.16
C GLY A 656 6.56 -4.48 -24.57
N TYR A 657 6.55 -5.65 -25.22
CA TYR A 657 5.93 -6.86 -24.67
C TYR A 657 6.61 -7.31 -23.38
N ARG A 658 7.94 -7.32 -23.35
CA ARG A 658 8.70 -7.74 -22.17
C ARG A 658 8.49 -6.77 -21.00
N TRP A 659 8.44 -5.46 -21.26
CA TRP A 659 8.10 -4.44 -20.26
C TRP A 659 6.67 -4.64 -19.75
N HIS A 660 5.68 -4.79 -20.63
CA HIS A 660 4.31 -5.04 -20.22
C HIS A 660 4.18 -6.32 -19.37
N GLY A 661 5.01 -7.32 -19.65
CA GLY A 661 5.14 -8.51 -18.81
C GLY A 661 5.47 -8.18 -17.37
N GLU A 662 6.43 -7.29 -17.12
CA GLU A 662 6.76 -6.84 -15.76
C GLU A 662 5.58 -6.17 -15.05
N GLU A 663 4.71 -5.47 -15.80
CA GLU A 663 3.50 -4.86 -15.24
C GLU A 663 2.45 -5.90 -14.86
N PHE A 664 2.24 -6.91 -15.72
CA PHE A 664 1.43 -8.09 -15.40
C PHE A 664 1.98 -8.83 -14.18
N ALA A 665 3.31 -8.90 -14.02
CA ALA A 665 3.94 -9.57 -12.87
C ALA A 665 3.57 -8.91 -11.54
N LYS A 666 3.48 -7.58 -11.50
CA LYS A 666 3.05 -6.84 -10.30
C LYS A 666 1.63 -7.22 -9.91
N VAL A 667 0.70 -7.22 -10.86
CA VAL A 667 -0.70 -7.59 -10.58
C VAL A 667 -0.82 -9.07 -10.22
N LEU A 668 -0.09 -9.95 -10.92
CA LEU A 668 -0.02 -11.37 -10.57
C LEU A 668 0.52 -11.57 -9.14
N ALA A 669 1.48 -10.76 -8.69
CA ALA A 669 1.97 -10.81 -7.31
C ALA A 669 0.91 -10.42 -6.29
N TYR A 670 0.08 -9.42 -6.58
CA TYR A 670 -1.06 -9.08 -5.72
C TYR A 670 -2.05 -10.23 -5.66
N VAL A 671 -2.41 -10.81 -6.82
CA VAL A 671 -3.26 -12.00 -6.90
C VAL A 671 -2.68 -13.12 -6.05
N MET A 672 -1.42 -13.50 -6.24
CA MET A 672 -0.76 -14.60 -5.53
C MET A 672 -0.55 -14.34 -4.03
N GLN A 673 -0.68 -13.08 -3.58
CA GLN A 673 -0.66 -12.71 -2.17
C GLN A 673 -2.07 -12.63 -1.56
N GLY A 674 -3.13 -12.82 -2.34
CA GLY A 674 -4.52 -12.63 -1.91
C GLY A 674 -4.90 -11.16 -1.71
N LYS A 675 -4.18 -10.24 -2.35
CA LYS A 675 -4.46 -8.80 -2.28
C LYS A 675 -5.41 -8.37 -3.38
N SER A 676 -6.26 -7.40 -3.07
CA SER A 676 -7.07 -6.70 -4.07
C SER A 676 -6.19 -5.79 -4.93
N TRP A 677 -6.58 -5.62 -6.19
CA TRP A 677 -5.92 -4.73 -7.13
C TRP A 677 -6.94 -3.83 -7.81
N ARG A 678 -6.57 -2.55 -7.98
CA ARG A 678 -7.19 -1.58 -8.87
C ARG A 678 -6.08 -0.84 -9.61
N PRO A 679 -6.24 -0.50 -10.91
CA PRO A 679 -5.27 0.32 -11.60
C PRO A 679 -5.28 1.76 -11.07
N LEU A 680 -4.35 2.59 -11.56
CA LEU A 680 -4.46 4.04 -11.34
C LEU A 680 -5.66 4.57 -12.13
N GLU A 681 -6.74 4.90 -11.43
CA GLU A 681 -8.04 5.29 -12.01
C GLU A 681 -8.76 6.31 -11.12
N PRO A 682 -9.67 7.12 -11.68
CA PRO A 682 -10.40 8.10 -10.88
C PRO A 682 -11.47 7.39 -10.03
N ARG A 683 -11.62 7.85 -8.79
CA ARG A 683 -12.68 7.43 -7.86
C ARG A 683 -13.88 8.38 -7.94
N SER A 684 -13.62 9.68 -7.99
CA SER A 684 -14.67 10.71 -8.03
C SER A 684 -14.11 12.04 -8.49
N ALA A 685 -14.94 12.86 -9.11
CA ALA A 685 -14.62 14.25 -9.44
C ALA A 685 -15.80 15.16 -9.08
N TYR A 686 -15.51 16.32 -8.48
CA TYR A 686 -16.52 17.33 -8.18
C TYR A 686 -16.02 18.75 -8.43
N MET A 687 -16.95 19.66 -8.75
CA MET A 687 -16.66 21.07 -8.96
C MET A 687 -16.43 21.79 -7.61
N ARG A 688 -15.38 22.62 -7.57
CA ARG A 688 -15.09 23.57 -6.48
C ARG A 688 -14.74 24.92 -7.09
N GLY A 689 -15.74 25.77 -7.25
CA GLY A 689 -15.58 27.06 -7.92
C GLY A 689 -15.21 26.87 -9.39
N ASN A 690 -14.03 27.34 -9.80
CA ASN A 690 -13.48 27.14 -11.15
C ASN A 690 -12.50 25.96 -11.23
N SER A 691 -12.46 25.08 -10.22
CA SER A 691 -11.57 23.92 -10.21
C SER A 691 -12.35 22.63 -10.08
N ILE A 692 -11.78 21.53 -10.54
CA ILE A 692 -12.28 20.17 -10.32
C ILE A 692 -11.36 19.52 -9.30
N ILE A 693 -11.94 18.94 -8.25
CA ILE A 693 -11.20 18.08 -7.33
C ILE A 693 -11.46 16.64 -7.72
N ALA A 694 -10.40 15.94 -8.11
CA ALA A 694 -10.45 14.56 -8.56
C ALA A 694 -9.64 13.66 -7.61
N ASP A 695 -10.30 12.70 -7.00
CA ASP A 695 -9.68 11.65 -6.19
C ASP A 695 -9.44 10.41 -7.04
N PHE A 696 -8.35 9.69 -6.76
CA PHE A 696 -7.91 8.51 -7.51
C PHE A 696 -7.71 7.31 -6.59
N TYR A 697 -7.92 6.11 -7.12
CA TYR A 697 -7.23 4.94 -6.59
C TYR A 697 -5.79 4.97 -7.06
N VAL A 698 -4.83 4.97 -6.13
CA VAL A 698 -3.40 5.04 -6.46
C VAL A 698 -2.70 3.79 -5.95
N PRO A 699 -2.29 2.85 -6.82
CA PRO A 699 -1.72 1.59 -6.39
C PRO A 699 -0.51 1.76 -5.46
N VAL A 700 0.36 2.74 -5.78
CA VAL A 700 1.47 3.16 -4.93
C VAL A 700 1.52 4.69 -4.86
N ALA A 701 0.89 5.27 -3.85
CA ALA A 701 0.92 6.72 -3.61
C ALA A 701 2.35 7.25 -3.34
N PRO A 702 2.64 8.53 -3.62
CA PRO A 702 1.73 9.55 -4.16
C PRO A 702 1.60 9.54 -5.70
N LEU A 703 0.62 10.29 -6.22
CA LEU A 703 0.54 10.67 -7.63
C LEU A 703 1.80 11.41 -8.10
N GLN A 704 2.12 11.28 -9.39
CA GLN A 704 3.19 11.98 -10.08
C GLN A 704 2.78 12.39 -11.50
N ILE A 705 3.37 13.48 -11.99
CA ILE A 705 3.31 13.87 -13.40
C ILE A 705 4.64 13.55 -14.06
N ASP A 706 4.61 12.66 -15.05
CA ASP A 706 5.78 12.23 -15.79
C ASP A 706 5.74 12.73 -17.23
N THR A 707 6.50 13.79 -17.48
CA THR A 707 6.72 14.36 -18.81
C THR A 707 8.01 13.86 -19.46
N VAL A 708 8.74 12.94 -18.82
CA VAL A 708 10.03 12.43 -19.30
C VAL A 708 9.82 11.18 -20.16
N ASN A 709 9.07 10.20 -19.66
CA ASN A 709 8.87 8.94 -20.38
C ASN A 709 7.63 8.94 -21.28
N VAL A 710 6.70 9.88 -21.05
CA VAL A 710 5.53 10.11 -21.91
C VAL A 710 5.51 11.59 -22.25
N THR A 711 5.38 11.96 -23.52
CA THR A 711 5.31 13.37 -23.92
C THR A 711 3.94 13.93 -23.58
N GLU A 712 3.87 15.21 -23.22
CA GLU A 712 2.59 15.88 -22.97
C GLU A 712 1.70 15.80 -24.22
N PRO A 713 0.47 15.29 -24.11
CA PRO A 713 -0.47 15.22 -25.23
C PRO A 713 -1.11 16.59 -25.51
N ASP A 714 -1.33 16.85 -26.79
CA ASP A 714 -1.98 18.05 -27.33
C ASP A 714 -3.18 17.70 -28.22
N ASN A 715 -3.69 16.47 -28.12
CA ASN A 715 -4.74 15.93 -28.97
C ASN A 715 -6.10 16.64 -28.81
N PHE A 716 -6.34 17.26 -27.65
CA PHE A 716 -7.59 17.93 -27.31
C PHE A 716 -7.35 19.41 -26.97
N PRO A 717 -8.05 20.37 -27.61
CA PRO A 717 -7.86 21.79 -27.32
C PRO A 717 -8.12 22.14 -25.85
N GLY A 718 -7.16 22.82 -25.21
CA GLY A 718 -7.28 23.21 -23.80
C GLY A 718 -7.12 22.06 -22.81
N SER A 719 -6.59 20.92 -23.25
CA SER A 719 -6.13 19.83 -22.37
C SER A 719 -4.79 20.15 -21.72
N LYS A 720 -4.46 19.40 -20.67
CA LYS A 720 -3.16 19.47 -19.99
C LYS A 720 -2.77 18.12 -19.41
N TYR A 721 -1.55 17.65 -19.66
CA TYR A 721 -1.06 16.34 -19.16
C TYR A 721 -1.95 15.12 -19.47
N GLY A 722 -2.80 15.22 -20.49
CA GLY A 722 -3.77 14.18 -20.88
C GLY A 722 -5.17 14.39 -20.31
N PHE A 723 -5.38 15.33 -19.39
CA PHE A 723 -6.72 15.66 -18.90
C PHE A 723 -7.46 16.54 -19.89
N GLU A 724 -8.74 16.22 -20.09
CA GLU A 724 -9.67 16.89 -20.99
C GLU A 724 -10.93 17.27 -20.22
N PHE A 725 -11.45 18.47 -20.47
CA PHE A 725 -12.69 18.94 -19.85
C PHE A 725 -13.70 19.37 -20.90
N THR A 726 -14.96 18.99 -20.68
CA THR A 726 -16.12 19.49 -21.42
C THR A 726 -17.29 19.62 -20.47
N ASP A 727 -18.20 20.56 -20.73
CA ASP A 727 -19.43 20.72 -19.96
C ASP A 727 -20.71 20.71 -20.82
N GLY A 728 -20.57 20.39 -22.11
CA GLY A 728 -21.66 20.42 -23.08
C GLY A 728 -22.00 21.81 -23.59
N SER A 729 -21.31 22.86 -23.12
CA SER A 729 -21.40 24.19 -23.74
C SER A 729 -20.62 24.24 -25.06
N ALA A 730 -20.91 25.24 -25.90
CA ALA A 730 -20.19 25.44 -27.16
C ALA A 730 -18.72 25.86 -26.95
N THR A 731 -18.39 26.43 -25.78
CA THR A 731 -17.06 26.89 -25.43
C THR A 731 -16.75 26.55 -23.97
N PRO A 732 -16.46 25.27 -23.66
CA PRO A 732 -16.06 24.88 -22.32
C PRO A 732 -14.79 25.62 -21.88
N PRO A 733 -14.64 25.95 -20.58
CA PRO A 733 -13.39 26.51 -20.07
C PRO A 733 -12.23 25.51 -20.26
N THR A 734 -11.03 26.02 -20.50
CA THR A 734 -9.84 25.18 -20.71
C THR A 734 -9.17 24.83 -19.39
N ILE A 735 -8.37 23.76 -19.37
CA ILE A 735 -7.55 23.40 -18.22
C ILE A 735 -6.28 24.25 -18.24
N THR A 736 -6.02 24.97 -17.14
CA THR A 736 -4.89 25.88 -16.98
C THR A 736 -3.78 25.30 -16.09
N ALA A 737 -4.15 24.48 -15.10
CA ALA A 737 -3.21 23.82 -14.21
C ALA A 737 -3.72 22.46 -13.74
N ILE A 738 -2.77 21.58 -13.44
CA ILE A 738 -2.99 20.30 -12.74
C ILE A 738 -2.08 20.34 -11.52
N ASN A 739 -2.66 20.39 -10.33
CA ASN A 739 -1.94 20.45 -9.06
C ASN A 739 -2.18 19.14 -8.29
N ILE A 740 -1.11 18.49 -7.85
CA ILE A 740 -1.21 17.39 -6.89
C ILE A 740 -1.38 18.02 -5.51
N VAL A 741 -2.59 17.93 -4.95
CA VAL A 741 -2.96 18.55 -3.67
C VAL A 741 -3.02 17.55 -2.51
N GLY A 742 -2.85 16.27 -2.81
CA GLY A 742 -2.70 15.18 -1.84
C GLY A 742 -2.06 13.96 -2.51
N PRO A 743 -1.75 12.90 -1.74
CA PRO A 743 -1.15 11.68 -2.28
C PRO A 743 -2.03 11.00 -3.35
N GLU A 744 -3.35 11.22 -3.31
CA GLU A 744 -4.34 10.59 -4.18
C GLU A 744 -5.30 11.59 -4.83
N THR A 745 -5.04 12.89 -4.68
CA THR A 745 -5.98 13.96 -5.06
C THR A 745 -5.33 14.99 -5.97
N LEU A 746 -6.00 15.30 -7.07
CA LEU A 746 -5.67 16.39 -7.98
C LEU A 746 -6.65 17.55 -7.84
N GLU A 747 -6.13 18.77 -7.94
CA GLU A 747 -6.91 19.95 -8.30
C GLU A 747 -6.61 20.33 -9.75
N ILE A 748 -7.66 20.36 -10.56
CA ILE A 748 -7.62 20.69 -11.99
C ILE A 748 -8.24 22.07 -12.14
N VAL A 749 -7.43 23.07 -12.44
CA VAL A 749 -7.86 24.48 -12.47
C VAL A 749 -8.34 24.85 -13.87
N LEU A 750 -9.60 25.30 -13.98
CA LEU A 750 -10.19 25.73 -15.24
C LEU A 750 -10.00 27.24 -15.45
N SER A 751 -9.98 27.67 -16.72
CA SER A 751 -9.84 29.08 -17.12
C SER A 751 -11.03 29.95 -16.70
N GLY A 752 -12.13 29.34 -16.28
CA GLY A 752 -13.36 29.98 -15.80
C GLY A 752 -14.31 28.95 -15.20
N PRO A 753 -15.44 29.40 -14.61
CA PRO A 753 -16.46 28.48 -14.11
C PRO A 753 -17.05 27.64 -15.25
N SER A 754 -17.41 26.40 -14.95
CA SER A 754 -18.24 25.60 -15.87
C SER A 754 -19.64 26.22 -15.95
N THR A 755 -20.18 26.31 -17.16
CA THR A 755 -21.50 26.91 -17.42
C THR A 755 -22.45 25.96 -18.14
N GLY A 756 -21.93 24.85 -18.65
CA GLY A 756 -22.73 23.78 -19.25
C GLY A 756 -23.32 22.83 -18.21
N GLY A 757 -24.42 22.17 -18.58
CA GLY A 757 -25.19 21.28 -17.70
C GLY A 757 -24.69 19.84 -17.63
N SER A 758 -23.53 19.53 -18.22
CA SER A 758 -22.99 18.16 -18.24
C SER A 758 -21.47 18.14 -18.16
N PRO A 759 -20.87 18.66 -17.07
CA PRO A 759 -19.42 18.66 -16.86
C PRO A 759 -18.88 17.23 -16.77
N LYS A 760 -17.81 16.98 -17.53
CA LYS A 760 -17.11 15.71 -17.65
C LYS A 760 -15.61 15.93 -17.63
N LEU A 761 -14.93 15.08 -16.87
CA LEU A 761 -13.48 14.96 -16.89
C LEU A 761 -13.12 13.69 -17.66
N ALA A 762 -12.26 13.82 -18.66
CA ALA A 762 -11.69 12.69 -19.36
C ALA A 762 -10.16 12.72 -19.29
N TYR A 763 -9.54 11.57 -19.54
CA TYR A 763 -8.10 11.44 -19.51
C TYR A 763 -7.61 10.52 -20.62
N ALA A 764 -6.59 10.99 -21.35
CA ALA A 764 -6.01 10.31 -22.50
C ALA A 764 -7.11 9.83 -23.46
N TRP A 765 -8.13 10.65 -23.73
CA TRP A 765 -9.39 10.18 -24.30
C TRP A 765 -9.45 10.41 -25.80
N THR A 766 -9.20 11.65 -26.22
CA THR A 766 -9.31 12.07 -27.62
C THR A 766 -8.06 11.69 -28.41
N THR A 767 -8.25 11.14 -29.61
CA THR A 767 -7.17 10.84 -30.55
C THR A 767 -6.91 12.00 -31.52
N PRO A 768 -5.66 12.17 -32.01
CA PRO A 768 -5.37 12.98 -33.20
C PRO A 768 -6.13 12.47 -34.43
N THR A 769 -6.44 13.38 -35.35
CA THR A 769 -7.41 13.14 -36.44
C THR A 769 -6.89 12.30 -37.60
N SER A 770 -5.58 12.11 -37.78
CA SER A 770 -5.06 11.27 -38.88
C SER A 770 -3.58 10.90 -38.77
N GLY A 771 -3.20 9.88 -39.54
CA GLY A 771 -1.81 9.51 -39.81
C GLY A 771 -1.08 8.93 -38.60
N THR A 772 0.26 8.98 -38.65
CA THR A 772 1.12 8.44 -37.59
C THR A 772 0.92 9.13 -36.23
N ALA A 773 0.27 10.29 -36.19
CA ALA A 773 -0.08 10.96 -34.94
C ALA A 773 -1.13 10.18 -34.13
N ALA A 774 -1.95 9.35 -34.79
CA ALA A 774 -2.93 8.50 -34.11
C ALA A 774 -2.35 7.15 -33.61
N TYR A 775 -1.08 6.86 -33.93
CA TYR A 775 -0.43 5.64 -33.49
C TYR A 775 -0.23 5.68 -31.97
N ALA A 776 -0.60 4.60 -31.30
CA ALA A 776 -0.33 4.50 -29.87
C ALA A 776 1.18 4.48 -29.59
N GLY A 777 1.55 5.11 -28.49
CA GLY A 777 2.92 5.11 -28.00
C GLY A 777 3.22 6.30 -27.10
N PRO A 778 4.41 6.32 -26.46
CA PRO A 778 4.73 7.32 -25.45
C PRO A 778 4.84 8.74 -26.01
N THR A 779 4.90 8.87 -27.34
CA THR A 779 5.08 10.15 -28.05
C THR A 779 3.90 10.52 -28.96
N SER A 780 2.91 9.65 -29.12
CA SER A 780 1.84 9.80 -30.12
C SER A 780 0.54 9.15 -29.65
N GLY A 781 -0.56 9.46 -30.33
CA GLY A 781 -1.87 8.90 -30.01
C GLY A 781 -2.42 9.38 -28.66
N PRO A 782 -3.54 8.80 -28.22
CA PRO A 782 -4.14 9.07 -26.91
C PRO A 782 -3.22 8.56 -25.79
N ARG A 783 -2.76 9.48 -24.95
CA ARG A 783 -1.81 9.23 -23.85
C ARG A 783 -1.99 10.27 -22.74
N GLY A 784 -1.34 10.08 -21.60
CA GLY A 784 -1.28 11.10 -20.55
C GLY A 784 -0.10 10.89 -19.61
N ASN A 785 0.16 11.89 -18.76
CA ASN A 785 1.39 11.95 -17.94
C ASN A 785 1.19 11.52 -16.48
N LEU A 786 -0.05 11.31 -16.02
CA LEU A 786 -0.32 10.87 -14.66
C LEU A 786 0.14 9.43 -14.44
N CYS A 787 0.96 9.25 -13.41
CA CYS A 787 1.40 7.97 -12.91
C CYS A 787 1.44 7.99 -11.38
N ASP A 788 1.69 6.84 -10.77
CA ASP A 788 1.93 6.73 -9.33
C ASP A 788 3.42 6.77 -8.98
N SER A 789 3.78 6.45 -7.74
CA SER A 789 5.16 6.45 -7.23
C SER A 789 5.75 5.04 -7.08
N ASP A 790 5.25 4.05 -7.82
CA ASP A 790 5.75 2.68 -7.73
C ASP A 790 7.25 2.62 -8.06
N ALA A 791 8.05 2.29 -7.05
CA ALA A 791 9.50 2.19 -7.12
C ALA A 791 9.97 0.75 -7.38
N THR A 792 9.08 -0.16 -7.78
CA THR A 792 9.43 -1.54 -8.10
C THR A 792 10.52 -1.54 -9.17
N PRO A 793 11.73 -2.07 -8.85
CA PRO A 793 12.79 -2.02 -9.82
C PRO A 793 12.47 -2.99 -10.96
N SER A 794 12.65 -2.57 -12.20
CA SER A 794 12.62 -3.48 -13.34
C SER A 794 13.83 -4.41 -13.31
N ILE A 795 13.68 -5.61 -13.90
CA ILE A 795 14.81 -6.52 -14.17
C ILE A 795 15.42 -6.27 -15.55
N TYR A 796 14.82 -5.40 -16.35
CA TYR A 796 15.27 -5.00 -17.69
C TYR A 796 15.54 -3.49 -17.84
N GLY A 797 15.44 -2.72 -16.75
CA GLY A 797 15.72 -1.27 -16.72
C GLY A 797 14.54 -0.39 -17.13
N ASN A 798 13.33 -0.93 -17.16
CA ASN A 798 12.10 -0.21 -17.49
C ASN A 798 11.51 0.59 -16.30
N ASP A 799 10.68 1.57 -16.61
CA ASP A 799 9.89 2.32 -15.62
C ASP A 799 8.58 1.59 -15.32
N LEU A 800 8.42 1.10 -14.10
CA LEU A 800 7.25 0.30 -13.71
C LEU A 800 6.22 1.11 -12.92
N ARG A 801 6.22 2.45 -13.00
CA ARG A 801 5.12 3.25 -12.42
C ARG A 801 3.79 2.93 -13.08
N ASN A 802 2.74 2.76 -12.28
CA ASN A 802 1.41 2.48 -12.79
C ASN A 802 0.86 3.73 -13.48
N ARG A 803 0.43 3.58 -14.74
CA ARG A 803 -0.08 4.69 -15.56
C ARG A 803 -1.59 4.81 -15.45
N CYS A 804 -2.10 6.04 -15.46
CA CYS A 804 -3.53 6.27 -15.35
C CYS A 804 -4.26 5.74 -16.58
N VAL A 805 -5.33 4.98 -16.34
CA VAL A 805 -6.20 4.42 -17.39
C VAL A 805 -6.89 5.52 -18.21
N HIS A 806 -7.29 5.19 -19.44
CA HIS A 806 -8.23 5.97 -20.24
C HIS A 806 -9.58 5.99 -19.52
N PHE A 807 -10.14 7.17 -19.29
CA PHE A 807 -11.46 7.31 -18.65
C PHE A 807 -12.22 8.56 -19.12
N GLN A 808 -13.52 8.53 -18.92
CA GLN A 808 -14.38 9.72 -18.87
C GLN A 808 -15.40 9.53 -17.75
N ILE A 809 -15.46 10.47 -16.81
CA ILE A 809 -16.40 10.45 -15.69
C ILE A 809 -17.19 11.76 -15.61
N PRO A 810 -18.43 11.74 -15.07
CA PRO A 810 -19.12 12.98 -14.73
C PRO A 810 -18.37 13.72 -13.61
N VAL A 811 -18.47 15.04 -13.62
CA VAL A 811 -18.05 15.90 -12.51
C VAL A 811 -19.30 16.36 -11.76
N LEU A 812 -19.35 16.10 -10.45
CA LEU A 812 -20.50 16.41 -9.61
C LEU A 812 -20.56 17.89 -9.17
#